data_AF-A0A2T7TEK0-F1
#
_entry.id   AF-A0A2T7TEK0-F1
#
_cell.length_a   1.000
_cell.length_b   1.000
_cell.length_c   1.000
_cell.angle_alpha   90.00
_cell.angle_beta   90.00
_cell.angle_gamma   90.00
#
_symmetry.space_group_name_H-M   'P 1'
#
loop_
_entity.id
_entity.type
_entity.pdbx_description
1 polymer ?
#
loop_
_entity_poly.entity_id
_entity_poly.type
_entity_poly.pdbx_seq_one_letter_code
_entity_poly.pdbx_strand_id
1 'polypeptide(L)'
;MSAARVVAVRGQTQGTGVLLTPRLVLTCAHVVGDDDRPMIAHPDRAGQVTSEVQWRDEDIQVFVTAWHRAARRECDGYPDTARAAAEQAELHELEAELRTRFRQNASLLALAQTPLLCAVICALHRRRRGLLPDTRWDLYRSTLAMLLGSRDSQREIGRPEGISMGLEEHQELLQSVAIWLVRAGQTQLSHQDAERQIEVAMRRLPQVSAQGPAATVLTHLLNRSGLLQERGDRAVQFIHRTFQDYLAARAFIEGGSLMELLQNAHDERWHDTILLAVGHCRPHEIRGLIGGLLAAGEAASDRTRREELYVLAARCFLNAVVVDETVAEEVAAHVRAILPPHPMAPEETLVSLGPYVLPFLPGPADVDSVTAKRVARLICEIGGPEAIPFARPYALHESVSVRSQFAMSWSRFPAEEYAREVLARMPLADTTLVATGADQLRHLRELPAVESLGLTGSCDGAQLRTFLPGVDLRDLHVRSNKTLDELSFLRELPQLNALGLSGCSALKDLSGLRESRIEVLRMDVGRLTHADLSPIHQMPKLTGLRLIYGDSPLTQQLPTAHPEVESLIVECDKPIDFSSLPEWSSLQFLSLSFGSCAWLVHSGRSMAPARQVRNLRVRVRSGYAGLAHLAEIFPALSLLEITTEVPESRELDLTALQSLRGLRVDIVSLRHAVPPTVVGGEPFGDRLTVRG
;
A
#
# COMPACT_ATOMS: atom_id res chain seq x y z
N MET A 1 -4.37 27.84 26.65
CA MET A 1 -4.99 27.24 25.46
C MET A 1 -5.35 25.81 25.79
N SER A 2 -6.64 25.49 25.69
CA SER A 2 -7.26 24.21 26.00
C SER A 2 -6.79 23.11 25.03
N ALA A 3 -7.06 21.87 25.41
CA ALA A 3 -6.38 20.64 24.99
C ALA A 3 -7.15 19.85 23.92
N ALA A 4 -7.77 20.53 22.94
CA ALA A 4 -8.38 19.82 21.82
C ALA A 4 -7.33 19.42 20.77
N ARG A 5 -6.70 18.25 20.96
CA ARG A 5 -5.81 17.67 19.94
C ARG A 5 -6.55 17.12 18.73
N VAL A 6 -7.88 16.99 18.80
CA VAL A 6 -8.68 16.48 17.70
C VAL A 6 -9.17 17.65 16.85
N VAL A 7 -8.97 17.55 15.55
CA VAL A 7 -9.42 18.53 14.57
C VAL A 7 -10.30 17.85 13.54
N ALA A 8 -11.29 18.57 13.01
CA ALA A 8 -11.99 18.09 11.82
C ALA A 8 -11.12 18.34 10.60
N VAL A 9 -10.97 17.33 9.74
CA VAL A 9 -10.20 17.43 8.51
C VAL A 9 -11.15 17.20 7.34
N ARG A 10 -11.09 18.09 6.36
CA ARG A 10 -11.88 17.99 5.13
C ARG A 10 -10.92 18.05 3.94
N GLY A 11 -10.65 16.90 3.33
CA GLY A 11 -9.98 16.77 2.04
C GLY A 11 -10.98 16.29 0.98
N GLN A 12 -10.64 15.22 0.25
CA GLN A 12 -11.59 14.52 -0.61
C GLN A 12 -12.82 14.01 0.14
N THR A 13 -12.62 13.51 1.37
CA THR A 13 -13.71 13.14 2.28
C THR A 13 -13.56 13.87 3.62
N GLN A 14 -14.63 13.87 4.43
CA GLN A 14 -14.59 14.44 5.77
C GLN A 14 -14.18 13.39 6.79
N GLY A 15 -13.25 13.74 7.68
CA GLY A 15 -12.79 12.88 8.76
C GLY A 15 -12.24 13.66 9.95
N THR A 16 -11.50 12.98 10.80
CA THR A 16 -10.88 13.55 12.00
C THR A 16 -9.38 13.36 11.97
N GLY A 17 -8.63 14.40 12.34
CA GLY A 17 -7.20 14.33 12.54
C GLY A 17 -6.80 14.58 13.99
N VAL A 18 -5.58 14.18 14.35
CA VAL A 18 -4.97 14.41 15.65
C VAL A 18 -3.75 15.31 15.49
N LEU A 19 -3.68 16.41 16.23
CA LEU A 19 -2.52 17.28 16.33
C LEU A 19 -1.35 16.52 16.98
N LEU A 20 -0.34 16.21 16.16
CA LEU A 20 0.96 15.72 16.62
C LEU A 20 1.77 16.87 17.25
N THR A 21 1.65 18.06 16.65
CA THR A 21 2.17 19.32 17.18
C THR A 21 1.13 20.43 16.94
N PRO A 22 1.26 21.65 17.50
CA PRO A 22 0.35 22.77 17.20
C PRO A 22 0.24 23.13 15.72
N ARG A 23 1.16 22.64 14.87
CA ARG A 23 1.23 22.92 13.42
C ARG A 23 1.23 21.66 12.54
N LEU A 24 1.02 20.47 13.12
CA LEU A 24 1.05 19.21 12.39
C LEU A 24 -0.12 18.31 12.81
N VAL A 25 -0.90 17.86 11.84
CA VAL A 25 -2.07 17.00 12.03
C VAL A 25 -1.85 15.67 11.33
N LEU A 26 -2.08 14.57 12.04
CA LEU A 26 -2.14 13.22 11.49
C LEU A 26 -3.60 12.85 11.21
N THR A 27 -3.91 12.37 10.01
CA THR A 27 -5.25 11.90 9.61
C THR A 27 -5.13 10.69 8.71
N CYS A 28 -6.22 9.97 8.49
CA CYS A 28 -6.25 8.83 7.57
C CYS A 28 -6.01 9.28 6.12
N ALA A 29 -5.23 8.52 5.36
CA ALA A 29 -4.90 8.85 3.97
C ALA A 29 -6.15 9.04 3.08
N HIS A 30 -7.18 8.20 3.24
CA HIS A 30 -8.43 8.29 2.47
C HIS A 30 -9.25 9.57 2.76
N VAL A 31 -9.02 10.24 3.89
CA VAL A 31 -9.67 11.53 4.21
C VAL A 31 -9.12 12.63 3.30
N VAL A 32 -7.82 12.56 3.05
CA VAL A 32 -7.09 13.51 2.20
C VAL A 32 -7.25 13.12 0.72
N GLY A 33 -7.09 11.84 0.39
CA GLY A 33 -7.08 11.35 -0.99
C GLY A 33 -5.97 12.00 -1.81
N ASP A 34 -6.29 12.51 -2.99
CA ASP A 34 -5.37 13.27 -3.84
C ASP A 34 -5.37 14.78 -3.57
N ASP A 35 -6.10 15.27 -2.56
CA ASP A 35 -6.18 16.70 -2.25
C ASP A 35 -4.94 17.20 -1.50
N ASP A 36 -4.12 18.03 -2.17
CA ASP A 36 -2.88 18.59 -1.60
C ASP A 36 -3.10 19.72 -0.59
N ARG A 37 -4.34 20.24 -0.48
CA ARG A 37 -4.67 21.38 0.38
C ARG A 37 -5.94 21.19 1.23
N PRO A 38 -5.98 20.18 2.12
CA PRO A 38 -7.14 19.94 2.98
C PRO A 38 -7.40 21.10 3.95
N MET A 39 -8.67 21.26 4.33
CA MET A 39 -9.10 22.24 5.32
C MET A 39 -9.17 21.61 6.71
N ILE A 40 -8.65 22.32 7.71
CA ILE A 40 -8.61 21.88 9.10
C ILE A 40 -9.42 22.84 9.96
N ALA A 41 -10.39 22.31 10.71
CA ALA A 41 -11.14 23.06 11.70
C ALA A 41 -10.71 22.63 13.11
N HIS A 42 -10.24 23.60 13.89
CA HIS A 42 -9.87 23.38 15.29
C HIS A 42 -11.00 23.90 16.20
N PRO A 43 -11.49 23.13 17.17
CA PRO A 43 -12.65 23.53 17.99
C PRO A 43 -12.39 24.81 18.80
N ASP A 44 -11.15 25.04 19.26
CA ASP A 44 -10.78 26.27 19.98
C ASP A 44 -10.48 27.49 19.06
N ARG A 45 -10.64 27.36 17.74
CA ARG A 45 -10.32 28.44 16.77
C ARG A 45 -11.48 28.68 15.83
N ALA A 46 -11.97 29.92 15.78
CA ALA A 46 -12.99 30.31 14.81
C ALA A 46 -12.42 30.26 13.38
N GLY A 47 -13.11 29.55 12.49
CA GLY A 47 -12.76 29.41 11.07
C GLY A 47 -12.04 28.10 10.72
N GLN A 48 -11.82 27.89 9.42
CA GLN A 48 -11.08 26.75 8.88
C GLN A 48 -9.73 27.23 8.35
N VAL A 49 -8.70 26.41 8.52
CA VAL A 49 -7.33 26.69 8.08
C VAL A 49 -6.99 25.74 6.94
N THR A 50 -6.73 26.29 5.75
CA THR A 50 -6.14 25.51 4.66
C THR A 50 -4.75 25.07 5.05
N SER A 51 -4.48 23.76 4.94
CA SER A 51 -3.23 23.14 5.34
C SER A 51 -2.63 22.41 4.14
N GLU A 52 -1.31 22.28 4.11
CA GLU A 52 -0.59 21.57 3.04
C GLU A 52 -0.26 20.16 3.50
N VAL A 53 -0.50 19.17 2.63
CA VAL A 53 -0.12 17.79 2.90
C VAL A 53 1.39 17.65 2.87
N GLN A 54 1.98 17.34 4.03
CA GLN A 54 3.44 17.18 4.14
C GLN A 54 3.92 15.75 3.84
N TRP A 55 3.03 14.75 3.92
CA TRP A 55 3.38 13.33 3.84
C TRP A 55 2.12 12.48 3.58
N ARG A 56 2.19 11.54 2.62
CA ARG A 56 1.21 10.46 2.37
C ARG A 56 1.85 9.09 2.13
N ASP A 57 3.16 9.03 1.90
CA ASP A 57 3.88 7.82 1.50
C ASP A 57 4.23 6.94 2.71
N GLU A 58 4.57 5.67 2.54
CA GLU A 58 5.02 4.81 3.64
C GLU A 58 6.46 5.10 4.11
N ASP A 59 7.13 6.09 3.50
CA ASP A 59 8.51 6.41 3.84
C ASP A 59 8.62 7.19 5.17
N ILE A 60 9.09 6.47 6.19
CA ILE A 60 9.40 6.99 7.53
C ILE A 60 10.39 8.16 7.46
N GLN A 61 11.33 8.16 6.53
CA GLN A 61 12.32 9.24 6.39
C GLN A 61 11.64 10.57 6.01
N VAL A 62 10.68 10.52 5.09
CA VAL A 62 9.90 11.71 4.71
C VAL A 62 9.06 12.19 5.89
N PHE A 63 8.45 11.26 6.64
CA PHE A 63 7.69 11.60 7.84
C PHE A 63 8.56 12.31 8.90
N VAL A 64 9.74 11.78 9.21
CA VAL A 64 10.66 12.35 10.20
C VAL A 64 11.07 13.77 9.83
N THR A 65 11.38 14.01 8.55
CA THR A 65 11.71 15.34 8.04
C THR A 65 10.50 16.29 8.11
N ALA A 66 9.30 15.83 7.73
CA ALA A 66 8.08 16.62 7.84
C ALA A 66 7.78 17.02 9.29
N TRP A 67 7.94 16.08 10.23
CA TRP A 67 7.73 16.32 11.65
C TRP A 67 8.71 17.35 12.22
N HIS A 68 10.01 17.19 11.96
CA HIS A 68 11.03 18.12 12.46
C HIS A 68 10.92 19.51 11.81
N ARG A 69 10.51 19.59 10.54
CA ARG A 69 10.18 20.86 9.88
C ARG A 69 9.02 21.58 10.59
N ALA A 70 7.95 20.86 10.94
CA ALA A 70 6.83 21.44 11.67
C ALA A 70 7.25 21.90 13.08
N ALA A 71 8.09 21.12 13.78
CA ALA A 71 8.63 21.48 15.08
C ALA A 71 9.50 22.75 15.02
N ARG A 72 10.37 22.90 14.02
CA ARG A 72 11.19 24.11 13.84
C ARG A 72 10.36 25.37 13.62
N ARG A 73 9.23 25.27 12.92
CA ARG A 73 8.29 26.41 12.75
C ARG A 73 7.68 26.86 14.08
N GLU A 74 7.73 26.07 15.16
CA GLU A 74 7.29 26.53 16.48
C GLU A 74 8.24 27.56 17.09
N CYS A 75 9.53 27.48 16.76
CA CYS A 75 10.56 28.40 17.22
C CYS A 75 10.32 29.83 16.71
N ASP A 76 9.63 30.00 15.58
CA ASP A 76 9.28 31.31 15.02
C ASP A 76 8.38 32.15 15.96
N GLY A 77 7.73 31.50 16.93
CA GLY A 77 6.91 32.16 17.95
C GLY A 77 7.68 32.61 19.20
N TYR A 78 9.00 32.40 19.27
CA TYR A 78 9.78 32.73 20.46
C TYR A 78 10.17 34.22 20.43
N PRO A 79 9.98 34.96 21.54
CA PRO A 79 10.35 36.37 21.60
C PRO A 79 11.87 36.60 21.54
N ASP A 80 12.66 35.60 21.92
CA ASP A 80 14.12 35.62 21.93
C ASP A 80 14.68 34.90 20.69
N THR A 81 15.32 35.66 19.80
CA THR A 81 15.88 35.18 18.54
C THR A 81 17.10 34.29 18.72
N ALA A 82 17.92 34.51 19.76
CA ALA A 82 19.10 33.70 20.04
C ALA A 82 18.67 32.32 20.55
N ARG A 83 17.67 32.28 21.42
CA ARG A 83 17.05 31.03 21.88
C ARG A 83 16.36 30.27 20.74
N ALA A 84 15.65 30.98 19.86
CA ALA A 84 15.01 30.38 18.70
C ALA A 84 16.03 29.72 17.76
N ALA A 85 17.15 30.41 17.48
CA ALA A 85 18.22 29.88 16.63
C ALA A 85 18.92 28.65 17.25
N ALA A 86 19.17 28.67 18.57
CA ALA A 86 19.77 27.53 19.27
C ALA A 86 18.86 26.28 19.22
N GLU A 87 17.56 26.43 19.49
CA GLU A 87 16.59 25.33 19.41
C GLU A 87 16.44 24.80 17.97
N GLN A 88 16.47 25.68 16.95
CA GLN A 88 16.43 25.27 15.55
C GLN A 88 17.67 24.44 15.14
N ALA A 89 18.85 24.82 15.63
CA ALA A 89 20.08 24.07 15.39
C ALA A 89 20.04 22.69 16.05
N GLU A 90 19.62 22.60 17.32
CA GLU A 90 19.44 21.33 18.05
C GLU A 90 18.44 20.41 17.32
N LEU A 91 17.33 20.95 16.82
CA LEU A 91 16.35 20.18 16.03
C LEU A 91 16.89 19.69 14.69
N HIS A 92 17.86 20.38 14.09
CA HIS A 92 18.50 19.93 12.84
C HIS A 92 19.45 18.75 13.10
N GLU A 93 20.22 18.81 14.19
CA GLU A 93 21.09 17.70 14.61
C GLU A 93 20.27 16.46 14.98
N LEU A 94 19.21 16.65 15.77
CA LEU A 94 18.31 15.56 16.17
C LEU A 94 17.59 14.91 14.96
N GLU A 95 17.21 15.70 13.94
CA GLU A 95 16.63 15.15 12.71
C GLU A 95 17.64 14.25 11.99
N ALA A 96 18.87 14.73 11.80
CA ALA A 96 19.91 13.99 11.10
C ALA A 96 20.30 12.70 11.84
N GLU A 97 20.41 12.77 13.16
CA GLU A 97 20.69 11.61 14.00
C GLU A 97 19.55 10.57 13.92
N LEU A 98 18.30 10.99 14.12
CA LEU A 98 17.15 10.08 14.12
C LEU A 98 16.98 9.39 12.77
N ARG A 99 17.15 10.12 11.67
CA ARG A 99 17.10 9.56 10.31
C ARG A 99 18.17 8.49 10.11
N THR A 100 19.38 8.74 10.60
CA THR A 100 20.49 7.79 10.53
C THR A 100 20.18 6.54 11.35
N ARG A 101 19.67 6.71 12.58
CA ARG A 101 19.26 5.57 13.42
C ARG A 101 18.15 4.73 12.78
N PHE A 102 17.15 5.35 12.16
CA PHE A 102 16.11 4.60 11.44
C PHE A 102 16.66 3.78 10.27
N ARG A 103 17.68 4.27 9.57
CA ARG A 103 18.33 3.50 8.49
C ARG A 103 19.16 2.33 9.03
N GLN A 104 19.74 2.47 10.21
CA GLN A 104 20.69 1.51 10.78
C GLN A 104 20.05 0.50 11.72
N ASN A 105 18.84 0.77 12.23
CA ASN A 105 18.20 -0.05 13.25
C ASN A 105 16.83 -0.54 12.75
N ALA A 106 16.81 -1.75 12.20
CA ALA A 106 15.60 -2.40 11.70
C ALA A 106 14.54 -2.57 12.79
N SER A 107 14.95 -2.84 14.04
CA SER A 107 14.04 -2.94 15.18
C SER A 107 13.33 -1.62 15.45
N LEU A 108 14.06 -0.50 15.47
CA LEU A 108 13.47 0.83 15.62
C LEU A 108 12.54 1.19 14.46
N LEU A 109 12.89 0.79 13.23
CA LEU A 109 12.06 0.99 12.06
C LEU A 109 10.76 0.17 12.12
N ALA A 110 10.83 -1.07 12.61
CA ALA A 110 9.66 -1.91 12.90
C ALA A 110 8.73 -1.25 13.94
N LEU A 111 9.29 -0.57 14.96
CA LEU A 111 8.51 0.19 15.93
C LEU A 111 7.82 1.43 15.32
N ALA A 112 8.39 2.04 14.30
CA ALA A 112 7.87 3.24 13.64
C ALA A 112 6.92 2.97 12.47
N GLN A 113 6.53 1.71 12.23
CA GLN A 113 5.66 1.34 11.10
C GLN A 113 4.28 2.00 11.13
N THR A 114 3.79 2.41 12.31
CA THR A 114 2.58 3.24 12.38
C THR A 114 2.96 4.72 12.51
N PRO A 115 2.30 5.63 11.75
CA PRO A 115 2.62 7.06 11.78
C PRO A 115 2.52 7.68 13.17
N LEU A 116 1.63 7.16 14.01
CA LEU A 116 1.53 7.60 15.41
C LEU A 116 2.79 7.21 16.20
N LEU A 117 3.26 5.98 16.09
CA LEU A 117 4.48 5.55 16.80
C LEU A 117 5.71 6.29 16.28
N CYS A 118 5.79 6.54 14.98
CA CYS A 118 6.85 7.38 14.43
C CYS A 118 6.78 8.80 15.02
N ALA A 119 5.59 9.40 15.12
CA ALA A 119 5.42 10.72 15.75
C ALA A 119 5.84 10.73 17.23
N VAL A 120 5.51 9.65 17.95
CA VAL A 120 5.88 9.46 19.35
C VAL A 120 7.39 9.31 19.51
N ILE A 121 8.05 8.55 18.64
CA ILE A 121 9.51 8.40 18.60
C ILE A 121 10.15 9.77 18.35
N CYS A 122 9.68 10.55 17.37
CA CYS A 122 10.16 11.91 17.12
C CYS A 122 10.00 12.81 18.35
N ALA A 123 8.84 12.79 19.00
CA ALA A 123 8.56 13.59 20.18
C ALA A 123 9.45 13.21 21.38
N LEU A 124 9.67 11.91 21.61
CA LEU A 124 10.54 11.41 22.67
C LEU A 124 12.02 11.73 22.38
N HIS A 125 12.46 11.55 21.14
CA HIS A 125 13.81 11.88 20.69
C HIS A 125 14.16 13.35 20.97
N ARG A 126 13.25 14.27 20.61
CA ARG A 126 13.36 15.69 20.94
C ARG A 126 13.43 15.93 22.44
N ARG A 127 12.49 15.35 23.20
CA ARG A 127 12.36 15.63 24.64
C ARG A 127 13.51 15.06 25.48
N ARG A 128 14.13 13.96 25.04
CA ARG A 128 15.25 13.31 25.72
C ARG A 128 16.61 13.59 25.07
N ARG A 129 16.70 14.55 24.14
CA ARG A 129 17.94 14.95 23.46
C ARG A 129 18.73 13.76 22.88
N GLY A 130 18.07 12.93 22.08
CA GLY A 130 18.73 11.83 21.36
C GLY A 130 18.61 10.43 21.99
N LEU A 131 18.13 10.32 23.22
CA LEU A 131 17.95 9.02 23.88
C LEU A 131 16.61 8.38 23.51
N LEU A 132 16.67 7.24 22.80
CA LEU A 132 15.50 6.44 22.47
C LEU A 132 15.41 5.19 23.35
N PRO A 133 14.19 4.72 23.64
CA PRO A 133 13.98 3.43 24.26
C PRO A 133 14.40 2.28 23.35
N ASP A 134 14.96 1.21 23.94
CA ASP A 134 15.46 0.04 23.19
C ASP A 134 14.35 -0.96 22.84
N THR A 135 13.24 -0.96 23.59
CA THR A 135 12.11 -1.87 23.39
C THR A 135 10.81 -1.12 23.10
N ARG A 136 9.87 -1.81 22.42
CA ARG A 136 8.50 -1.30 22.22
C ARG A 136 7.82 -0.91 23.52
N TRP A 137 8.10 -1.66 24.59
CA TRP A 137 7.53 -1.48 25.91
C TRP A 137 8.01 -0.18 26.55
N ASP A 138 9.31 0.05 26.48
CA ASP A 138 9.91 1.26 26.98
C ASP A 138 9.44 2.48 26.21
N LEU A 139 9.13 2.32 24.91
CA LEU A 139 8.48 3.35 24.11
C LEU A 139 7.10 3.69 24.64
N TYR A 140 6.20 2.71 24.81
CA TYR A 140 4.85 2.95 25.35
C TYR A 140 4.89 3.53 26.76
N ARG A 141 5.70 2.94 27.65
CA ARG A 141 5.89 3.41 29.02
C ARG A 141 6.40 4.85 29.07
N SER A 142 7.43 5.16 28.28
CA SER A 142 7.98 6.52 28.20
C SER A 142 6.99 7.51 27.63
N THR A 143 6.14 7.08 26.69
CA THR A 143 5.09 7.90 26.07
C THR A 143 3.91 8.14 26.99
N LEU A 144 3.56 7.18 27.84
CA LEU A 144 2.55 7.39 28.88
C LEU A 144 3.07 8.33 29.96
N ALA A 145 4.32 8.16 30.42
CA ALA A 145 4.95 9.05 31.40
C ALA A 145 5.08 10.49 30.86
N MET A 146 5.72 10.64 29.70
CA MET A 146 5.18 11.38 28.56
C MET A 146 3.98 12.34 28.74
N LEU A 147 2.82 11.77 28.41
CA LEU A 147 1.51 12.38 28.28
C LEU A 147 0.87 12.69 29.63
N LEU A 148 1.05 11.80 30.62
CA LEU A 148 0.38 11.85 31.92
C LEU A 148 1.19 12.59 33.00
N GLY A 149 2.53 12.56 32.94
CA GLY A 149 3.41 12.87 34.08
C GLY A 149 4.02 14.27 34.14
N SER A 150 3.70 15.23 33.27
CA SER A 150 4.38 16.56 33.32
C SER A 150 3.60 17.78 32.85
N ARG A 151 2.30 17.67 32.56
CA ARG A 151 1.58 18.81 31.98
C ARG A 151 1.07 19.82 33.00
N ASP A 152 0.78 19.39 34.22
CA ASP A 152 0.20 20.26 35.26
C ASP A 152 1.22 20.88 36.22
N SER A 153 2.41 20.29 36.37
CA SER A 153 3.47 20.86 37.22
C SER A 153 4.28 21.98 36.54
N GLN A 154 4.34 22.01 35.19
CA GLN A 154 5.16 22.96 34.44
C GLN A 154 4.43 24.24 34.00
N ARG A 155 3.12 24.32 34.22
CA ARG A 155 2.33 25.50 33.90
C ARG A 155 1.55 25.85 35.17
N GLU A 156 1.90 26.96 35.81
CA GLU A 156 1.17 27.58 36.93
C GLU A 156 -0.24 28.07 36.50
N ILE A 157 -0.98 27.23 35.79
CA ILE A 157 -2.37 27.44 35.42
C ILE A 157 -3.17 26.81 36.55
N GLY A 158 -4.08 27.58 37.15
CA GLY A 158 -4.90 27.14 38.28
C GLY A 158 -5.59 25.79 38.05
N ARG A 159 -6.12 25.19 39.12
CA ARG A 159 -6.79 23.87 39.11
C ARG A 159 -8.30 24.04 38.84
N PRO A 160 -8.80 24.15 37.59
CA PRO A 160 -10.22 24.42 37.34
C PRO A 160 -11.14 23.30 37.82
N GLU A 161 -10.71 22.03 37.75
CA GLU A 161 -11.50 20.89 38.27
C GLU A 161 -11.16 20.51 39.72
N GLY A 162 -10.16 21.14 40.35
CA GLY A 162 -9.73 20.81 41.72
C GLY A 162 -9.01 19.46 41.91
N ILE A 163 -8.81 18.69 40.84
CA ILE A 163 -8.19 17.35 40.88
C ILE A 163 -6.68 17.43 40.64
N SER A 164 -5.92 16.67 41.42
CA SER A 164 -4.48 16.47 41.33
C SER A 164 -4.20 14.96 41.41
N MET A 165 -3.55 14.42 40.39
CA MET A 165 -3.21 13.00 40.29
C MET A 165 -1.80 12.81 39.74
N GLY A 166 -1.07 11.85 40.30
CA GLY A 166 0.21 11.34 39.80
C GLY A 166 0.06 10.42 38.59
N LEU A 167 1.19 9.95 38.08
CA LEU A 167 1.25 9.04 36.92
C LEU A 167 0.54 7.71 37.20
N GLU A 168 0.79 7.12 38.36
CA GLU A 168 0.24 5.81 38.75
C GLU A 168 -1.29 5.88 38.91
N GLU A 169 -1.81 6.93 39.54
CA GLU A 169 -3.26 7.15 39.72
C GLU A 169 -3.97 7.33 38.36
N HIS A 170 -3.38 8.10 37.45
CA HIS A 170 -3.89 8.22 36.08
C HIS A 170 -3.92 6.86 35.36
N GLN A 171 -2.85 6.08 35.51
CA GLN A 171 -2.75 4.78 34.87
C GLN A 171 -3.82 3.82 35.41
N GLU A 172 -3.99 3.72 36.73
CA GLU A 172 -5.02 2.86 37.35
C GLU A 172 -6.44 3.17 36.84
N LEU A 173 -6.81 4.46 36.77
CA LEU A 173 -8.11 4.87 36.24
C LEU A 173 -8.30 4.46 34.77
N LEU A 174 -7.29 4.72 33.94
CA LEU A 174 -7.34 4.40 32.51
C LEU A 174 -7.28 2.88 32.25
N GLN A 175 -6.56 2.12 33.07
CA GLN A 175 -6.51 0.66 33.04
C GLN A 175 -7.91 0.05 33.24
N SER A 176 -8.69 0.58 34.20
CA SER A 176 -10.07 0.14 34.45
C SER A 176 -10.99 0.35 33.23
N VAL A 177 -10.84 1.49 32.55
CA VAL A 177 -11.59 1.77 31.31
C VAL A 177 -11.13 0.86 30.17
N ALA A 178 -9.82 0.67 30.02
CA ALA A 178 -9.24 -0.12 28.94
C ALA A 178 -9.61 -1.62 29.02
N ILE A 179 -9.48 -2.23 30.19
CA ILE A 179 -9.82 -3.64 30.39
C ILE A 179 -11.32 -3.90 30.14
N TRP A 180 -12.19 -2.95 30.50
CA TRP A 180 -13.62 -3.05 30.22
C TRP A 180 -13.91 -3.03 28.72
N LEU A 181 -13.28 -2.13 27.96
CA LEU A 181 -13.44 -2.05 26.50
C LEU A 181 -13.05 -3.36 25.81
N VAL A 182 -11.91 -3.94 26.21
CA VAL A 182 -11.43 -5.22 25.66
C VAL A 182 -12.40 -6.35 26.00
N ARG A 183 -12.83 -6.47 27.25
CA ARG A 183 -13.82 -7.48 27.68
C ARG A 183 -15.15 -7.36 26.96
N ALA A 184 -15.62 -6.13 26.74
CA ALA A 184 -16.88 -5.87 26.06
C ALA A 184 -16.77 -6.01 24.53
N GLY A 185 -15.55 -6.13 23.99
CA GLY A 185 -15.30 -6.10 22.54
C GLY A 185 -15.69 -4.77 21.89
N GLN A 186 -15.65 -3.67 22.64
CA GLN A 186 -16.10 -2.34 22.22
C GLN A 186 -14.90 -1.41 21.98
N THR A 187 -15.09 -0.41 21.12
CA THR A 187 -14.11 0.68 20.91
C THR A 187 -14.51 1.98 21.62
N GLN A 188 -15.74 2.06 22.11
CA GLN A 188 -16.32 3.24 22.76
C GLN A 188 -17.18 2.81 23.95
N LEU A 189 -17.34 3.73 24.90
CA LEU A 189 -18.21 3.59 26.07
C LEU A 189 -19.17 4.77 26.16
N SER A 190 -20.38 4.52 26.69
CA SER A 190 -21.26 5.61 27.10
C SER A 190 -20.61 6.40 28.25
N HIS A 191 -20.93 7.68 28.38
CA HIS A 191 -20.45 8.48 29.51
C HIS A 191 -20.81 7.84 30.88
N GLN A 192 -21.99 7.22 30.98
CA GLN A 192 -22.43 6.53 32.20
C GLN A 192 -21.59 5.29 32.51
N ASP A 193 -21.25 4.49 31.51
CA ASP A 193 -20.37 3.33 31.71
C ASP A 193 -18.94 3.76 32.02
N ALA A 194 -18.47 4.86 31.41
CA ALA A 194 -17.20 5.49 31.73
C ALA A 194 -17.11 5.88 33.20
N GLU A 195 -18.11 6.63 33.70
CA GLU A 195 -18.21 7.01 35.11
C GLU A 195 -18.20 5.79 36.02
N ARG A 196 -18.92 4.73 35.65
CA ARG A 196 -18.94 3.47 36.43
C ARG A 196 -17.56 2.81 36.50
N GLN A 197 -16.82 2.75 35.38
CA GLN A 197 -15.46 2.17 35.39
C GLN A 197 -14.47 3.03 36.18
N ILE A 198 -14.62 4.36 36.14
CA ILE A 198 -13.84 5.30 36.96
C ILE A 198 -14.18 5.10 38.45
N GLU A 199 -15.45 4.96 38.81
CA GLU A 199 -15.87 4.68 40.18
C GLU A 199 -15.28 3.36 40.71
N VAL A 200 -15.26 2.31 39.88
CA VAL A 200 -14.63 1.02 40.23
C VAL A 200 -13.15 1.19 40.55
N ALA A 201 -12.41 1.94 39.74
CA ALA A 201 -10.99 2.20 39.98
C ALA A 201 -10.74 3.09 41.22
N MET A 202 -11.59 4.11 41.42
CA MET A 202 -11.50 5.03 42.55
C MET A 202 -11.59 4.32 43.91
N ARG A 203 -12.29 3.18 44.01
CA ARG A 203 -12.32 2.36 45.24
C ARG A 203 -10.93 1.90 45.71
N ARG A 204 -9.96 1.82 44.79
CA ARG A 204 -8.56 1.48 45.07
C ARG A 204 -7.66 2.71 45.21
N LEU A 205 -8.19 3.92 44.99
CA LEU A 205 -7.48 5.20 45.01
C LEU A 205 -8.16 6.17 46.00
N PRO A 206 -7.93 6.02 47.32
CA PRO A 206 -8.60 6.84 48.33
C PRO A 206 -8.26 8.33 48.22
N GLN A 207 -7.04 8.67 47.76
CA GLN A 207 -6.62 10.06 47.56
C GLN A 207 -7.37 10.73 46.40
N VAL A 208 -7.69 9.98 45.35
CA VAL A 208 -8.50 10.48 44.23
C VAL A 208 -9.97 10.56 44.62
N SER A 209 -10.47 9.55 45.34
CA SER A 209 -11.85 9.52 45.85
C SER A 209 -12.20 10.70 46.76
N ALA A 210 -11.23 11.20 47.52
CA ALA A 210 -11.41 12.36 48.39
C ALA A 210 -11.57 13.69 47.62
N GLN A 211 -11.22 13.73 46.33
CA GLN A 211 -11.18 14.96 45.53
C GLN A 211 -12.49 15.25 44.78
N GLY A 212 -13.40 14.28 44.64
CA GLY A 212 -14.70 14.49 44.01
C GLY A 212 -15.35 13.22 43.46
N PRO A 213 -16.55 13.32 42.87
CA PRO A 213 -17.26 12.19 42.27
C PRO A 213 -16.59 11.73 40.95
N ALA A 214 -16.91 10.51 40.52
CA ALA A 214 -16.36 9.89 39.31
C ALA A 214 -16.56 10.75 38.04
N ALA A 215 -17.68 11.47 37.93
CA ALA A 215 -17.96 12.38 36.81
C ALA A 215 -16.93 13.52 36.71
N THR A 216 -16.48 14.07 37.84
CA THR A 216 -15.45 15.12 37.86
C THR A 216 -14.08 14.54 37.45
N VAL A 217 -13.76 13.33 37.93
CA VAL A 217 -12.53 12.61 37.56
C VAL A 217 -12.52 12.26 36.07
N LEU A 218 -13.63 11.79 35.52
CA LEU A 218 -13.76 11.52 34.09
C LEU A 218 -13.58 12.79 33.25
N THR A 219 -14.20 13.89 33.66
CA THR A 219 -14.03 15.20 33.00
C THR A 219 -12.56 15.63 33.00
N HIS A 220 -11.87 15.47 34.13
CA HIS A 220 -10.44 15.72 34.22
C HIS A 220 -9.63 14.82 33.27
N LEU A 221 -9.92 13.53 33.19
CA LEU A 221 -9.23 12.61 32.27
C LEU A 221 -9.45 13.00 30.80
N LEU A 222 -10.67 13.36 30.40
CA LEU A 222 -10.99 13.83 29.05
C LEU A 222 -10.22 15.11 28.71
N ASN A 223 -10.10 16.04 29.65
CA ASN A 223 -9.45 17.33 29.44
C ASN A 223 -7.91 17.25 29.51
N ARG A 224 -7.35 16.34 30.33
CA ARG A 224 -5.94 16.41 30.74
C ARG A 224 -5.09 15.19 30.38
N SER A 225 -5.67 13.98 30.33
CA SER A 225 -4.89 12.76 30.05
C SER A 225 -4.27 12.78 28.65
N GLY A 226 -4.97 13.39 27.69
CA GLY A 226 -4.61 13.31 26.27
C GLY A 226 -4.60 11.88 25.73
N LEU A 227 -5.31 10.95 26.38
CA LEU A 227 -5.47 9.56 25.99
C LEU A 227 -6.93 9.18 25.76
N LEU A 228 -7.87 9.85 26.43
CA LEU A 228 -9.30 9.74 26.19
C LEU A 228 -9.82 10.95 25.40
N GLN A 229 -10.88 10.73 24.62
CA GLN A 229 -11.64 11.77 23.92
C GLN A 229 -13.13 11.43 23.93
N GLU A 230 -13.96 12.46 23.80
CA GLU A 230 -15.41 12.34 23.62
C GLU A 230 -15.75 12.51 22.12
N ARG A 231 -16.63 11.66 21.58
CA ARG A 231 -17.12 11.69 20.19
C ARG A 231 -18.65 11.60 20.15
N GLY A 232 -19.25 12.31 19.18
CA GLY A 232 -20.68 12.18 18.85
C GLY A 232 -21.60 12.36 20.08
N ASP A 233 -22.53 11.43 20.27
CA ASP A 233 -23.53 11.35 21.36
C ASP A 233 -22.90 11.07 22.74
N ARG A 234 -21.87 11.81 23.15
CA ARG A 234 -21.15 11.63 24.42
C ARG A 234 -20.52 10.25 24.62
N ALA A 235 -20.08 9.63 23.53
CA ALA A 235 -19.33 8.38 23.58
C ALA A 235 -17.85 8.69 23.89
N VAL A 236 -17.32 8.06 24.94
CA VAL A 236 -15.91 8.19 25.34
C VAL A 236 -15.11 7.06 24.73
N GLN A 237 -13.92 7.36 24.23
CA GLN A 237 -12.99 6.35 23.69
C GLN A 237 -11.53 6.77 23.87
N PHE A 238 -10.61 5.81 23.72
CA PHE A 238 -9.21 6.14 23.58
C PHE A 238 -8.95 6.87 22.26
N ILE A 239 -7.98 7.79 22.26
CA ILE A 239 -7.52 8.48 21.05
C ILE A 239 -6.87 7.48 20.08
N HIS A 240 -6.21 6.45 20.61
CA HIS A 240 -5.61 5.38 19.83
C HIS A 240 -5.74 4.02 20.51
N ARG A 241 -6.08 3.00 19.72
CA ARG A 241 -6.32 1.62 20.20
C ARG A 241 -5.09 1.01 20.86
N THR A 242 -3.90 1.25 20.34
CA THR A 242 -2.65 0.71 20.94
C THR A 242 -2.43 1.12 22.40
N PHE A 243 -2.83 2.32 22.81
CA PHE A 243 -2.75 2.71 24.23
C PHE A 243 -3.81 2.03 25.08
N GLN A 244 -5.00 1.80 24.52
CA GLN A 244 -6.03 0.97 25.14
C GLN A 244 -5.50 -0.45 25.35
N ASP A 245 -4.99 -1.11 24.30
CA ASP A 245 -4.50 -2.49 24.39
C ASP A 245 -3.32 -2.61 25.36
N TYR A 246 -2.40 -1.63 25.39
CA TYR A 246 -1.29 -1.59 26.34
C TYR A 246 -1.78 -1.49 27.80
N LEU A 247 -2.72 -0.57 28.08
CA LEU A 247 -3.26 -0.39 29.43
C LEU A 247 -4.13 -1.60 29.85
N ALA A 248 -4.90 -2.17 28.93
CA ALA A 248 -5.66 -3.39 29.18
C ALA A 248 -4.73 -4.58 29.47
N ALA A 249 -3.67 -4.75 28.68
CA ALA A 249 -2.67 -5.79 28.87
C ALA A 249 -2.03 -5.71 30.27
N ARG A 250 -1.65 -4.50 30.70
CA ARG A 250 -1.16 -4.27 32.06
C ARG A 250 -2.19 -4.67 33.12
N ALA A 251 -3.44 -4.23 32.96
CA ALA A 251 -4.51 -4.51 33.89
C ALA A 251 -4.81 -6.02 34.02
N PHE A 252 -4.73 -6.78 32.91
CA PHE A 252 -4.90 -8.23 32.93
C PHE A 252 -3.79 -8.92 33.73
N ILE A 253 -2.53 -8.50 33.56
CA ILE A 253 -1.40 -9.11 34.26
C ILE A 253 -1.39 -8.72 35.74
N GLU A 254 -1.53 -7.44 36.07
CA GLU A 254 -1.58 -6.98 37.47
C GLU A 254 -2.81 -7.53 38.22
N GLY A 255 -3.90 -7.78 37.52
CA GLY A 255 -5.11 -8.42 38.06
C GLY A 255 -5.04 -9.95 38.19
N GLY A 256 -3.97 -10.60 37.73
CA GLY A 256 -3.85 -12.06 37.73
C GLY A 256 -4.77 -12.79 36.73
N SER A 257 -5.25 -12.09 35.71
CA SER A 257 -6.19 -12.59 34.68
C SER A 257 -5.49 -13.24 33.48
N LEU A 258 -4.33 -13.88 33.67
CA LEU A 258 -3.58 -14.52 32.57
C LEU A 258 -4.42 -15.60 31.85
N MET A 259 -5.20 -16.38 32.60
CA MET A 259 -6.08 -17.40 32.02
C MET A 259 -7.19 -16.81 31.16
N GLU A 260 -7.64 -15.59 31.46
CA GLU A 260 -8.66 -14.90 30.68
C GLU A 260 -8.13 -14.51 29.29
N LEU A 261 -6.87 -14.06 29.22
CA LEU A 261 -6.17 -13.82 27.95
C LEU A 261 -6.10 -15.10 27.10
N LEU A 262 -5.74 -16.23 27.73
CA LEU A 262 -5.65 -17.52 27.04
C LEU A 262 -7.01 -18.03 26.54
N GLN A 263 -8.07 -17.89 27.34
CA GLN A 263 -9.42 -18.30 26.94
C GLN A 263 -9.92 -17.54 25.71
N ASN A 264 -9.52 -16.26 25.57
CA ASN A 264 -9.90 -15.40 24.45
C ASN A 264 -8.87 -15.35 23.32
N ALA A 265 -7.78 -16.12 23.38
CA ALA A 265 -6.70 -16.09 22.37
C ALA A 265 -7.14 -16.49 20.95
N HIS A 266 -8.31 -17.11 20.83
CA HIS A 266 -8.92 -17.45 19.56
C HIS A 266 -9.61 -16.29 18.84
N ASP A 267 -9.82 -15.18 19.54
CA ASP A 267 -10.39 -13.97 18.97
C ASP A 267 -9.24 -13.03 18.61
N GLU A 268 -9.08 -12.77 17.31
CA GLU A 268 -8.04 -11.86 16.77
C GLU A 268 -8.04 -10.49 17.46
N ARG A 269 -9.20 -10.03 17.95
CA ARG A 269 -9.31 -8.73 18.64
C ARG A 269 -8.47 -8.67 19.92
N TRP A 270 -8.14 -9.82 20.51
CA TRP A 270 -7.31 -9.93 21.71
C TRP A 270 -5.83 -10.05 21.41
N HIS A 271 -5.43 -10.36 20.17
CA HIS A 271 -4.03 -10.68 19.84
C HIS A 271 -3.07 -9.54 20.17
N ASP A 272 -3.45 -8.29 19.88
CA ASP A 272 -2.63 -7.13 20.24
C ASP A 272 -2.49 -6.96 21.76
N THR A 273 -3.58 -7.20 22.52
CA THR A 273 -3.54 -7.15 23.99
C THR A 273 -2.69 -8.28 24.57
N ILE A 274 -2.82 -9.51 24.05
CA ILE A 274 -2.02 -10.68 24.45
C ILE A 274 -0.54 -10.44 24.15
N LEU A 275 -0.26 -9.96 22.94
CA LEU A 275 1.10 -9.62 22.53
C LEU A 275 1.65 -8.52 23.43
N LEU A 276 0.84 -7.51 23.79
CA LEU A 276 1.19 -6.43 24.70
C LEU A 276 1.32 -6.87 26.19
N ALA A 277 0.75 -8.01 26.56
CA ALA A 277 0.85 -8.53 27.94
C ALA A 277 2.25 -9.03 28.28
N VAL A 278 3.02 -9.50 27.28
CA VAL A 278 4.39 -10.01 27.46
C VAL A 278 5.30 -8.98 28.14
N GLY A 279 5.15 -7.69 27.85
CA GLY A 279 5.94 -6.61 28.45
C GLY A 279 5.62 -6.33 29.92
N HIS A 280 4.52 -6.87 30.43
CA HIS A 280 4.07 -6.74 31.82
C HIS A 280 4.27 -8.03 32.63
N CYS A 281 4.51 -9.16 31.96
CA CYS A 281 4.66 -10.46 32.59
C CYS A 281 6.02 -10.63 33.28
N ARG A 282 6.02 -11.35 34.40
CA ARG A 282 7.20 -11.97 35.00
C ARG A 282 7.61 -13.21 34.19
N PRO A 283 8.86 -13.71 34.30
CA PRO A 283 9.33 -14.85 33.50
C PRO A 283 8.44 -16.10 33.55
N HIS A 284 7.87 -16.44 34.72
CA HIS A 284 6.97 -17.59 34.84
C HIS A 284 5.60 -17.34 34.18
N GLU A 285 5.12 -16.10 34.14
CA GLU A 285 3.88 -15.73 33.43
C GLU A 285 4.09 -15.74 31.92
N ILE A 286 5.27 -15.34 31.43
CA ILE A 286 5.66 -15.47 30.02
C ILE A 286 5.63 -16.94 29.60
N ARG A 287 6.27 -17.83 30.38
CA ARG A 287 6.25 -19.28 30.14
C ARG A 287 4.81 -19.82 30.13
N GLY A 288 3.99 -19.43 31.11
CA GLY A 288 2.59 -19.82 31.19
C GLY A 288 1.75 -19.34 30.01
N LEU A 289 1.99 -18.10 29.55
CA LEU A 289 1.31 -17.53 28.39
C LEU A 289 1.67 -18.27 27.11
N ILE A 290 2.97 -18.43 26.83
CA ILE A 290 3.44 -19.09 25.61
C ILE A 290 3.00 -20.56 25.60
N GLY A 291 3.25 -21.30 26.68
CA GLY A 291 2.84 -22.71 26.79
C GLY A 291 1.32 -22.87 26.69
N GLY A 292 0.54 -21.95 27.27
CA GLY A 292 -0.92 -21.95 27.17
C GLY A 292 -1.41 -21.72 25.74
N LEU A 293 -0.78 -20.82 24.98
CA LEU A 293 -1.10 -20.57 23.57
C LEU A 293 -0.77 -21.80 22.69
N LEU A 294 0.37 -22.44 22.94
CA LEU A 294 0.76 -23.67 22.23
C LEU A 294 -0.23 -24.80 22.51
N ALA A 295 -0.56 -25.04 23.79
CA ALA A 295 -1.54 -26.05 24.18
C ALA A 295 -2.95 -25.76 23.60
N ALA A 296 -3.35 -24.49 23.53
CA ALA A 296 -4.62 -24.10 22.89
C ALA A 296 -4.61 -24.39 21.38
N GLY A 297 -3.46 -24.21 20.71
CA GLY A 297 -3.28 -24.57 19.30
C GLY A 297 -3.35 -26.08 19.07
N GLU A 298 -2.69 -26.88 19.92
CA GLU A 298 -2.76 -28.35 19.87
C GLU A 298 -4.21 -28.85 20.03
N ALA A 299 -4.97 -28.26 20.94
CA ALA A 299 -6.37 -28.59 21.18
C ALA A 299 -7.32 -28.08 20.07
N ALA A 300 -6.89 -27.14 19.23
CA ALA A 300 -7.73 -26.60 18.17
C ALA A 300 -7.94 -27.63 17.05
N SER A 301 -9.21 -27.92 16.72
CA SER A 301 -9.58 -28.80 15.60
C SER A 301 -9.35 -28.13 14.24
N ASP A 302 -9.50 -26.81 14.18
CA ASP A 302 -9.30 -26.02 12.98
C ASP A 302 -7.81 -25.73 12.76
N ARG A 303 -7.35 -25.96 11.52
CA ARG A 303 -5.94 -25.81 11.15
C ARG A 303 -5.52 -24.34 11.13
N THR A 304 -6.34 -23.47 10.55
CA THR A 304 -6.02 -22.04 10.45
C THR A 304 -5.86 -21.43 11.84
N ARG A 305 -6.83 -21.69 12.73
CA ARG A 305 -6.76 -21.27 14.14
C ARG A 305 -5.54 -21.84 14.88
N ARG A 306 -5.16 -23.09 14.61
CA ARG A 306 -3.95 -23.68 15.19
C ARG A 306 -2.70 -22.92 14.74
N GLU A 307 -2.58 -22.66 13.43
CA GLU A 307 -1.46 -21.91 12.85
C GLU A 307 -1.37 -20.48 13.43
N GLU A 308 -2.50 -19.78 13.57
CA GLU A 308 -2.59 -18.46 14.19
C GLU A 308 -2.12 -18.46 15.66
N LEU A 309 -2.53 -19.45 16.45
CA LEU A 309 -2.13 -19.56 17.86
C LEU A 309 -0.63 -19.85 18.01
N TYR A 310 -0.07 -20.71 17.16
CA TYR A 310 1.38 -20.97 17.15
C TYR A 310 2.18 -19.74 16.74
N VAL A 311 1.70 -18.99 15.74
CA VAL A 311 2.32 -17.72 15.35
C VAL A 311 2.19 -16.68 16.46
N LEU A 312 1.04 -16.57 17.13
CA LEU A 312 0.86 -15.66 18.27
C LEU A 312 1.82 -16.01 19.42
N ALA A 313 1.99 -17.30 19.73
CA ALA A 313 2.96 -17.78 20.71
C ALA A 313 4.39 -17.42 20.33
N ALA A 314 4.78 -17.62 19.06
CA ALA A 314 6.09 -17.24 18.55
C ALA A 314 6.31 -15.72 18.57
N ARG A 315 5.30 -14.91 18.25
CA ARG A 315 5.37 -13.45 18.39
C ARG A 315 5.53 -13.02 19.85
N CYS A 316 4.88 -13.71 20.79
CA CYS A 316 5.06 -13.46 22.22
C CYS A 316 6.49 -13.79 22.65
N PHE A 317 7.02 -14.94 22.21
CA PHE A 317 8.40 -15.35 22.44
C PHE A 317 9.41 -14.32 21.92
N LEU A 318 9.26 -13.86 20.67
CA LEU A 318 10.16 -12.89 20.04
C LEU A 318 10.17 -11.51 20.72
N ASN A 319 9.13 -11.19 21.50
CA ASN A 319 9.02 -9.91 22.21
C ASN A 319 9.28 -10.03 23.72
N ALA A 320 9.63 -11.22 24.21
CA ALA A 320 9.99 -11.47 25.59
C ALA A 320 11.46 -11.10 25.84
N VAL A 321 11.74 -10.44 26.97
CA VAL A 321 13.11 -10.05 27.35
C VAL A 321 13.88 -11.23 27.95
N VAL A 322 13.19 -12.08 28.70
CA VAL A 322 13.77 -13.25 29.37
C VAL A 322 12.91 -14.45 29.05
N VAL A 323 13.50 -15.41 28.34
CA VAL A 323 12.91 -16.70 27.98
C VAL A 323 13.95 -17.79 28.21
N ASP A 324 13.48 -18.92 28.69
CA ASP A 324 14.31 -20.11 28.90
C ASP A 324 14.39 -20.97 27.64
N GLU A 325 15.45 -21.78 27.55
CA GLU A 325 15.75 -22.61 26.37
C GLU A 325 14.64 -23.60 26.04
N THR A 326 13.96 -24.16 27.06
CA THR A 326 12.85 -25.08 26.85
C THR A 326 11.67 -24.44 26.11
N VAL A 327 11.31 -23.20 26.46
CA VAL A 327 10.27 -22.44 25.73
C VAL A 327 10.71 -22.15 24.29
N ALA A 328 11.99 -21.83 24.06
CA ALA A 328 12.50 -21.58 22.73
C ALA A 328 12.40 -22.83 21.82
N GLU A 329 12.74 -24.00 22.35
CA GLU A 329 12.64 -25.28 21.64
C GLU A 329 11.18 -25.64 21.31
N GLU A 330 10.26 -25.47 22.27
CA GLU A 330 8.84 -25.71 22.08
C GLU A 330 8.27 -24.81 20.99
N VAL A 331 8.54 -23.50 21.04
CA VAL A 331 8.08 -22.56 20.01
C VAL A 331 8.65 -22.93 18.64
N ALA A 332 9.95 -23.25 18.56
CA ALA A 332 10.58 -23.65 17.31
C ALA A 332 9.97 -24.94 16.72
N ALA A 333 9.62 -25.92 17.56
CA ALA A 333 8.95 -27.15 17.12
C ALA A 333 7.58 -26.86 16.50
N HIS A 334 6.79 -25.97 17.12
CA HIS A 334 5.46 -25.61 16.63
C HIS A 334 5.50 -24.74 15.37
N VAL A 335 6.47 -23.82 15.25
CA VAL A 335 6.67 -23.06 14.01
C VAL A 335 7.12 -23.97 12.87
N ARG A 336 7.98 -24.98 13.12
CA ARG A 336 8.32 -25.98 12.10
C ARG A 336 7.10 -26.78 11.64
N ALA A 337 6.17 -27.11 12.53
CA ALA A 337 5.00 -27.93 12.21
C ALA A 337 4.01 -27.25 11.24
N ILE A 338 4.08 -25.93 11.09
CA ILE A 338 3.21 -25.14 10.20
C ILE A 338 3.89 -24.76 8.88
N LEU A 339 5.13 -25.22 8.66
CA LEU A 339 5.91 -25.00 7.44
C LEU A 339 6.04 -26.31 6.65
N PRO A 340 6.08 -26.25 5.29
CA PRO A 340 5.96 -25.07 4.45
C PRO A 340 4.54 -24.44 4.45
N PRO A 341 4.42 -23.16 4.05
CA PRO A 341 3.12 -22.48 3.98
C PRO A 341 2.14 -23.24 3.09
N HIS A 342 0.98 -23.59 3.66
CA HIS A 342 -0.05 -24.36 2.96
C HIS A 342 -0.95 -23.46 2.08
N PRO A 343 -1.76 -24.04 1.17
CA PRO A 343 -2.60 -23.30 0.25
C PRO A 343 -3.47 -22.16 0.78
N MET A 344 -4.08 -22.38 1.94
CA MET A 344 -5.06 -21.49 2.54
C MET A 344 -4.49 -20.74 3.75
N ALA A 345 -3.19 -20.83 4.03
CA ALA A 345 -2.56 -20.08 5.12
C ALA A 345 -2.65 -18.59 4.81
N PRO A 346 -3.07 -17.75 5.77
CA PRO A 346 -2.89 -16.32 5.66
C PRO A 346 -1.38 -16.01 5.65
N GLU A 347 -0.88 -15.46 4.54
CA GLU A 347 0.55 -15.19 4.37
C GLU A 347 1.06 -14.15 5.38
N GLU A 348 0.25 -13.15 5.70
CA GLU A 348 0.56 -12.09 6.67
C GLU A 348 0.91 -12.66 8.06
N THR A 349 0.28 -13.78 8.44
CA THR A 349 0.51 -14.45 9.73
C THR A 349 1.95 -14.95 9.83
N LEU A 350 2.46 -15.66 8.82
CA LEU A 350 3.86 -16.14 8.83
C LEU A 350 4.87 -15.01 8.63
N VAL A 351 4.55 -14.01 7.78
CA VAL A 351 5.41 -12.84 7.57
C VAL A 351 5.61 -12.06 8.87
N SER A 352 4.61 -12.04 9.77
CA SER A 352 4.70 -11.36 11.07
C SER A 352 5.79 -11.91 12.01
N LEU A 353 6.34 -13.11 11.73
CA LEU A 353 7.49 -13.68 12.46
C LEU A 353 8.83 -13.13 11.98
N GLY A 354 8.87 -12.44 10.83
CA GLY A 354 10.09 -11.84 10.28
C GLY A 354 11.21 -12.88 10.06
N PRO A 355 12.49 -12.52 10.26
CA PRO A 355 13.61 -13.42 10.01
C PRO A 355 13.62 -14.71 10.84
N TYR A 356 12.87 -14.78 11.95
CA TYR A 356 12.82 -15.96 12.81
C TYR A 356 12.32 -17.21 12.10
N VAL A 357 11.44 -17.07 11.10
CA VAL A 357 10.86 -18.22 10.39
C VAL A 357 11.81 -18.82 9.35
N LEU A 358 12.79 -18.04 8.87
CA LEU A 358 13.65 -18.42 7.74
C LEU A 358 14.44 -19.72 7.96
N PRO A 359 15.07 -19.97 9.14
CA PRO A 359 15.81 -21.20 9.40
C PRO A 359 14.97 -22.48 9.39
N PHE A 360 13.65 -22.36 9.43
CA PHE A 360 12.72 -23.49 9.42
C PHE A 360 12.14 -23.79 8.04
N LEU A 361 12.44 -22.96 7.04
CA LEU A 361 11.97 -23.17 5.68
C LEU A 361 12.68 -24.37 5.03
N PRO A 362 11.96 -25.20 4.26
CA PRO A 362 12.59 -26.26 3.50
C PRO A 362 13.49 -25.69 2.40
N GLY A 363 14.44 -26.49 1.91
CA GLY A 363 15.24 -26.12 0.75
C GLY A 363 14.47 -26.30 -0.57
N PRO A 364 14.99 -25.75 -1.69
CA PRO A 364 14.36 -25.87 -3.01
C PRO A 364 14.26 -27.32 -3.51
N ALA A 365 15.13 -28.22 -3.04
CA ALA A 365 15.13 -29.63 -3.43
C ALA A 365 14.15 -30.49 -2.60
N ASP A 366 13.64 -29.97 -1.48
CA ASP A 366 12.83 -30.73 -0.52
C ASP A 366 11.33 -30.63 -0.83
N VAL A 367 10.94 -29.80 -1.80
CA VAL A 367 9.54 -29.47 -2.09
C VAL A 367 9.28 -29.40 -3.61
N ASP A 368 8.01 -29.56 -4.01
CA ASP A 368 7.60 -29.38 -5.40
C ASP A 368 7.63 -27.90 -5.83
N SER A 369 7.56 -27.64 -7.14
CA SER A 369 7.59 -26.28 -7.70
C SER A 369 6.48 -25.35 -7.18
N VAL A 370 5.31 -25.90 -6.83
CA VAL A 370 4.16 -25.11 -6.33
C VAL A 370 4.43 -24.63 -4.90
N THR A 371 4.97 -25.52 -4.08
CA THR A 371 5.34 -25.26 -2.69
C THR A 371 6.59 -24.39 -2.62
N ALA A 372 7.59 -24.65 -3.47
CA ALA A 372 8.78 -23.81 -3.64
C ALA A 372 8.41 -22.35 -3.96
N LYS A 373 7.40 -22.13 -4.81
CA LYS A 373 6.91 -20.77 -5.11
C LYS A 373 6.34 -20.07 -3.88
N ARG A 374 5.64 -20.79 -3.00
CA ARG A 374 5.10 -20.21 -1.75
C ARG A 374 6.20 -19.90 -0.75
N VAL A 375 7.20 -20.77 -0.64
CA VAL A 375 8.38 -20.53 0.20
C VAL A 375 9.16 -19.32 -0.33
N ALA A 376 9.40 -19.25 -1.64
CA ALA A 376 10.03 -18.10 -2.28
C ALA A 376 9.27 -16.80 -2.02
N ARG A 377 7.94 -16.82 -2.12
CA ARG A 377 7.10 -15.67 -1.79
C ARG A 377 7.26 -15.25 -0.32
N LEU A 378 7.23 -16.19 0.62
CA LEU A 378 7.44 -15.90 2.04
C LEU A 378 8.83 -15.28 2.31
N ILE A 379 9.90 -15.80 1.69
CA ILE A 379 11.25 -15.23 1.77
C ILE A 379 11.26 -13.79 1.24
N CYS A 380 10.63 -13.54 0.09
CA CYS A 380 10.53 -12.21 -0.50
C CYS A 380 9.71 -11.22 0.33
N GLU A 381 8.61 -11.66 0.97
CA GLU A 381 7.80 -10.79 1.82
C GLU A 381 8.49 -10.46 3.16
N ILE A 382 9.28 -11.39 3.72
CA ILE A 382 10.12 -11.09 4.90
C ILE A 382 11.22 -10.09 4.51
N GLY A 383 11.92 -10.33 3.41
CA GLY A 383 12.97 -9.44 2.90
C GLY A 383 14.13 -9.22 3.87
N GLY A 384 14.90 -8.17 3.62
CA GLY A 384 16.06 -7.81 4.45
C GLY A 384 17.32 -8.67 4.19
N PRO A 385 18.47 -8.27 4.77
CA PRO A 385 19.74 -8.99 4.59
C PRO A 385 19.68 -10.43 5.14
N GLU A 386 18.94 -10.67 6.23
CA GLU A 386 18.81 -11.98 6.86
C GLU A 386 18.14 -13.03 5.97
N ALA A 387 17.30 -12.59 5.02
CA ALA A 387 16.61 -13.46 4.07
C ALA A 387 17.48 -13.86 2.86
N ILE A 388 18.60 -13.17 2.59
CA ILE A 388 19.47 -13.44 1.44
C ILE A 388 20.04 -14.87 1.42
N PRO A 389 20.56 -15.43 2.54
CA PRO A 389 21.05 -16.80 2.58
C PRO A 389 19.98 -17.84 2.23
N PHE A 390 18.71 -17.53 2.48
CA PHE A 390 17.56 -18.40 2.21
C PHE A 390 17.00 -18.21 0.79
N ALA A 391 17.10 -17.00 0.23
CA ALA A 391 16.78 -16.73 -1.17
C ALA A 391 17.79 -17.38 -2.14
N ARG A 392 19.07 -17.37 -1.78
CA ARG A 392 20.18 -17.83 -2.62
C ARG A 392 20.00 -19.25 -3.19
N PRO A 393 19.62 -20.29 -2.42
CA PRO A 393 19.35 -21.62 -2.96
C PRO A 393 18.28 -21.66 -4.06
N TYR A 394 17.27 -20.80 -3.97
CA TYR A 394 16.17 -20.74 -4.92
C TYR A 394 16.48 -19.97 -6.21
N ALA A 395 17.59 -19.22 -6.27
CA ALA A 395 17.99 -18.45 -7.46
C ALA A 395 18.21 -19.34 -8.69
N LEU A 396 18.63 -20.60 -8.48
CA LEU A 396 18.90 -21.58 -9.55
C LEU A 396 17.73 -22.56 -9.78
N HIS A 397 16.57 -22.32 -9.18
CA HIS A 397 15.43 -23.22 -9.28
C HIS A 397 14.93 -23.36 -10.74
N GLU A 398 14.59 -24.56 -11.18
CA GLU A 398 14.21 -24.86 -12.58
C GLU A 398 12.95 -24.10 -13.05
N SER A 399 11.97 -23.95 -12.15
CA SER A 399 10.72 -23.25 -12.44
C SER A 399 10.90 -21.73 -12.55
N VAL A 400 10.61 -21.18 -13.73
CA VAL A 400 10.56 -19.74 -13.99
C VAL A 400 9.66 -19.02 -12.99
N SER A 401 8.50 -19.61 -12.65
CA SER A 401 7.54 -19.02 -11.71
C SER A 401 8.11 -18.79 -10.31
N VAL A 402 9.08 -19.61 -9.87
CA VAL A 402 9.79 -19.45 -8.60
C VAL A 402 10.81 -18.33 -8.73
N ARG A 403 11.66 -18.37 -9.77
CA ARG A 403 12.68 -17.33 -10.03
C ARG A 403 12.07 -15.95 -10.22
N SER A 404 10.91 -15.86 -10.87
CA SER A 404 10.18 -14.59 -11.04
C SER A 404 9.79 -13.95 -9.72
N GLN A 405 9.55 -14.71 -8.63
CA GLN A 405 9.30 -14.10 -7.31
C GLN A 405 10.51 -13.27 -6.87
N PHE A 406 11.72 -13.81 -7.01
CA PHE A 406 12.96 -13.12 -6.64
C PHE A 406 13.28 -11.95 -7.59
N ALA A 407 13.03 -12.12 -8.90
CA ALA A 407 13.23 -11.08 -9.90
C ALA A 407 12.31 -9.86 -9.68
N MET A 408 11.10 -10.08 -9.18
CA MET A 408 10.11 -9.02 -8.95
C MET A 408 10.23 -8.34 -7.57
N SER A 409 11.00 -8.92 -6.64
CA SER A 409 11.05 -8.48 -5.24
C SER A 409 12.37 -7.81 -4.83
N TRP A 410 13.18 -7.31 -5.77
CA TRP A 410 14.48 -6.69 -5.45
C TRP A 410 14.37 -5.54 -4.43
N SER A 411 13.28 -4.76 -4.45
CA SER A 411 13.04 -3.66 -3.49
C SER A 411 12.87 -4.11 -2.04
N ARG A 412 12.66 -5.40 -1.79
CA ARG A 412 12.55 -5.98 -0.43
C ARG A 412 13.91 -6.27 0.21
N PHE A 413 15.01 -6.14 -0.55
CA PHE A 413 16.36 -6.51 -0.11
C PHE A 413 17.37 -5.36 -0.28
N PRO A 414 18.48 -5.37 0.47
CA PRO A 414 19.62 -4.47 0.22
C PRO A 414 20.13 -4.63 -1.22
N ALA A 415 20.14 -3.51 -1.98
CA ALA A 415 20.29 -3.55 -3.43
C ALA A 415 21.57 -4.27 -3.91
N GLU A 416 22.72 -3.94 -3.33
CA GLU A 416 24.03 -4.48 -3.72
C GLU A 416 24.21 -5.94 -3.32
N GLU A 417 23.92 -6.27 -2.06
CA GLU A 417 24.09 -7.64 -1.56
C GLU A 417 23.16 -8.61 -2.29
N TYR A 418 21.90 -8.23 -2.52
CA TYR A 418 20.95 -9.05 -3.25
C TYR A 418 21.33 -9.24 -4.73
N ALA A 419 21.82 -8.17 -5.38
CA ALA A 419 22.34 -8.26 -6.75
C ALA A 419 23.47 -9.29 -6.83
N ARG A 420 24.47 -9.17 -5.95
CA ARG A 420 25.66 -10.03 -5.93
C ARG A 420 25.37 -11.47 -5.52
N GLU A 421 24.49 -11.68 -4.54
CA GLU A 421 24.30 -13.00 -3.92
C GLU A 421 23.17 -13.83 -4.55
N VAL A 422 22.13 -13.17 -5.05
CA VAL A 422 20.92 -13.84 -5.56
C VAL A 422 20.81 -13.63 -7.06
N LEU A 423 20.67 -12.38 -7.52
CA LEU A 423 20.38 -12.07 -8.93
C LEU A 423 21.54 -12.45 -9.86
N ALA A 424 22.79 -12.24 -9.45
CA ALA A 424 23.98 -12.57 -10.25
C ALA A 424 24.11 -14.07 -10.57
N ARG A 425 23.44 -14.93 -9.79
CA ARG A 425 23.42 -16.39 -9.99
C ARG A 425 22.18 -16.86 -10.73
N MET A 426 21.18 -16.00 -10.91
CA MET A 426 19.89 -16.38 -11.45
C MET A 426 19.88 -16.32 -12.98
N PRO A 427 19.34 -17.34 -13.69
CA PRO A 427 19.02 -17.20 -15.10
C PRO A 427 17.92 -16.14 -15.28
N LEU A 428 18.30 -14.96 -15.75
CA LEU A 428 17.42 -13.78 -15.86
C LEU A 428 16.77 -13.64 -17.24
N ALA A 429 17.29 -14.29 -18.27
CA ALA A 429 16.86 -14.10 -19.67
C ALA A 429 15.38 -14.43 -19.92
N ASP A 430 14.79 -15.36 -19.15
CA ASP A 430 13.38 -15.75 -19.24
C ASP A 430 12.50 -15.15 -18.13
N THR A 431 13.01 -14.14 -17.42
CA THR A 431 12.30 -13.44 -16.33
C THR A 431 12.27 -11.94 -16.57
N THR A 432 11.25 -11.27 -16.01
CA THR A 432 11.25 -9.81 -15.92
C THR A 432 11.82 -9.38 -14.57
N LEU A 433 12.99 -8.73 -14.61
CA LEU A 433 13.60 -8.10 -13.43
C LEU A 433 12.86 -6.80 -13.11
N VAL A 434 12.49 -6.57 -11.85
CA VAL A 434 11.84 -5.31 -11.43
C VAL A 434 12.78 -4.49 -10.55
N ALA A 435 13.03 -3.25 -10.96
CA ALA A 435 13.82 -2.27 -10.21
C ALA A 435 12.97 -1.04 -9.85
N THR A 436 13.22 -0.47 -8.67
CA THR A 436 12.50 0.67 -8.09
C THR A 436 13.31 1.96 -8.05
N GLY A 437 14.59 1.97 -8.42
CA GLY A 437 15.39 3.19 -8.36
C GLY A 437 16.83 3.05 -8.81
N ALA A 438 17.51 4.20 -8.93
CA ALA A 438 18.90 4.31 -9.33
C ALA A 438 19.86 3.40 -8.53
N ASP A 439 19.56 3.20 -7.24
CA ASP A 439 20.34 2.34 -6.35
C ASP A 439 20.42 0.87 -6.77
N GLN A 440 19.40 0.39 -7.47
CA GLN A 440 19.38 -0.95 -8.06
C GLN A 440 19.92 -0.91 -9.49
N LEU A 441 19.57 0.14 -10.25
CA LEU A 441 19.99 0.26 -11.65
C LEU A 441 21.52 0.28 -11.82
N ARG A 442 22.27 0.83 -10.86
CA ARG A 442 23.74 0.81 -10.88
C ARG A 442 24.35 -0.59 -10.92
N HIS A 443 23.63 -1.61 -10.44
CA HIS A 443 24.11 -2.99 -10.39
C HIS A 443 23.70 -3.82 -11.61
N LEU A 444 22.89 -3.29 -12.53
CA LEU A 444 22.38 -4.06 -13.68
C LEU A 444 23.51 -4.62 -14.55
N ARG A 445 24.63 -3.91 -14.68
CA ARG A 445 25.79 -4.35 -15.47
C ARG A 445 26.54 -5.53 -14.86
N GLU A 446 26.32 -5.80 -13.58
CA GLU A 446 26.95 -6.90 -12.84
C GLU A 446 26.11 -8.18 -12.91
N LEU A 447 24.88 -8.08 -13.43
CA LEU A 447 23.94 -9.18 -13.53
C LEU A 447 24.13 -9.96 -14.85
N PRO A 448 23.77 -11.26 -14.87
CA PRO A 448 23.68 -12.03 -16.13
C PRO A 448 22.61 -11.41 -17.05
N ALA A 449 22.63 -11.79 -18.33
CA ALA A 449 21.81 -11.19 -19.39
C ALA A 449 20.36 -10.89 -18.95
N VAL A 450 20.08 -9.60 -18.75
CA VAL A 450 18.75 -9.07 -18.43
C VAL A 450 18.08 -8.65 -19.74
N GLU A 451 17.16 -9.47 -20.24
CA GLU A 451 16.42 -9.17 -21.47
C GLU A 451 15.15 -8.34 -21.21
N SER A 452 14.53 -8.48 -20.03
CA SER A 452 13.28 -7.82 -19.67
C SER A 452 13.38 -7.07 -18.34
N LEU A 453 13.13 -5.76 -18.36
CA LEU A 453 13.22 -4.88 -17.18
C LEU A 453 11.91 -4.12 -16.95
N GLY A 454 11.39 -4.23 -15.73
CA GLY A 454 10.32 -3.39 -15.19
C GLY A 454 10.88 -2.31 -14.27
N LEU A 455 10.55 -1.05 -14.51
CA LEU A 455 10.90 0.09 -13.67
C LEU A 455 9.64 0.64 -13.03
N THR A 456 9.53 0.60 -11.70
CA THR A 456 8.31 1.05 -10.99
C THR A 456 8.51 2.31 -10.15
N GLY A 457 9.75 2.77 -9.96
CA GLY A 457 10.04 3.98 -9.18
C GLY A 457 10.44 5.19 -10.01
N SER A 458 10.61 6.33 -9.33
CA SER A 458 10.94 7.62 -9.92
C SER A 458 12.40 7.68 -10.35
N CYS A 459 12.65 7.35 -11.61
CA CYS A 459 13.93 7.60 -12.28
C CYS A 459 13.73 8.61 -13.41
N ASP A 460 14.56 9.65 -13.48
CA ASP A 460 14.55 10.58 -14.61
C ASP A 460 15.30 10.00 -15.82
N GLY A 461 15.15 10.62 -17.00
CA GLY A 461 15.79 10.13 -18.22
C GLY A 461 17.31 10.24 -18.19
N ALA A 462 17.91 11.13 -17.39
CA ALA A 462 19.36 11.25 -17.24
C ALA A 462 19.95 10.07 -16.46
N GLN A 463 19.26 9.63 -15.41
CA GLN A 463 19.59 8.40 -14.68
C GLN A 463 19.47 7.19 -15.58
N LEU A 464 18.39 7.07 -16.37
CA LEU A 464 18.24 5.97 -17.32
C LEU A 464 19.35 5.95 -18.38
N ARG A 465 19.72 7.11 -18.93
CA ARG A 465 20.90 7.26 -19.81
C ARG A 465 22.21 6.82 -19.17
N THR A 466 22.33 6.91 -17.85
CA THR A 466 23.57 6.57 -17.15
C THR A 466 23.67 5.05 -16.93
N PHE A 467 22.56 4.42 -16.53
CA PHE A 467 22.58 3.05 -16.02
C PHE A 467 22.19 1.98 -17.05
N LEU A 468 21.29 2.29 -17.99
CA LEU A 468 20.80 1.31 -18.97
C LEU A 468 21.80 0.96 -20.09
N PRO A 469 22.72 1.86 -20.55
CA PRO A 469 23.65 1.49 -21.60
C PRO A 469 24.53 0.30 -21.20
N GLY A 470 24.69 -0.66 -22.11
CA GLY A 470 25.48 -1.88 -21.92
C GLY A 470 24.70 -3.09 -21.41
N VAL A 471 23.39 -2.97 -21.15
CA VAL A 471 22.51 -4.09 -20.80
C VAL A 471 21.78 -4.56 -22.07
N ASP A 472 21.69 -5.88 -22.29
CA ASP A 472 21.03 -6.48 -23.48
C ASP A 472 19.49 -6.48 -23.36
N LEU A 473 18.91 -5.29 -23.16
CA LEU A 473 17.48 -5.11 -22.94
C LEU A 473 16.69 -5.21 -24.25
N ARG A 474 15.72 -6.13 -24.28
CA ARG A 474 14.74 -6.31 -25.36
C ARG A 474 13.37 -5.77 -24.99
N ASP A 475 13.00 -5.86 -23.71
CA ASP A 475 11.73 -5.38 -23.19
C ASP A 475 11.92 -4.42 -22.01
N LEU A 476 11.36 -3.22 -22.10
CA LEU A 476 11.39 -2.22 -21.05
C LEU A 476 9.97 -1.78 -20.69
N HIS A 477 9.60 -1.92 -19.42
CA HIS A 477 8.32 -1.46 -18.88
C HIS A 477 8.52 -0.44 -17.79
N VAL A 478 8.25 0.84 -18.05
CA VAL A 478 8.24 1.90 -17.04
C VAL A 478 6.82 2.10 -16.54
N ARG A 479 6.63 1.99 -15.22
CA ARG A 479 5.34 2.10 -14.53
C ARG A 479 5.39 3.14 -13.42
N SER A 480 4.32 3.91 -13.28
CA SER A 480 4.10 4.85 -12.17
C SER A 480 5.24 5.84 -11.92
N ASN A 481 6.00 6.17 -12.97
CA ASN A 481 7.17 7.04 -12.87
C ASN A 481 6.74 8.51 -12.97
N LYS A 482 6.95 9.26 -11.89
CA LYS A 482 6.52 10.67 -11.78
C LYS A 482 7.58 11.68 -12.22
N THR A 483 8.78 11.23 -12.60
CA THR A 483 9.93 12.10 -12.91
C THR A 483 10.39 12.01 -14.35
N LEU A 484 10.07 10.91 -15.05
CA LEU A 484 10.43 10.70 -16.44
C LEU A 484 9.62 11.64 -17.34
N ASP A 485 10.25 12.69 -17.84
CA ASP A 485 9.63 13.69 -18.72
C ASP A 485 10.03 13.56 -20.19
N GLU A 486 11.09 12.80 -20.50
CA GLU A 486 11.64 12.60 -21.85
C GLU A 486 12.19 11.18 -22.09
N LEU A 487 12.30 10.78 -23.36
CA LEU A 487 12.69 9.42 -23.78
C LEU A 487 14.00 9.33 -24.57
N SER A 488 14.87 10.34 -24.54
CA SER A 488 16.09 10.32 -25.36
C SER A 488 17.11 9.25 -24.95
N PHE A 489 16.96 8.66 -23.75
CA PHE A 489 17.74 7.49 -23.31
C PHE A 489 17.57 6.26 -24.21
N LEU A 490 16.47 6.16 -24.96
CA LEU A 490 16.21 5.06 -25.89
C LEU A 490 17.25 4.94 -27.02
N ARG A 491 17.95 6.04 -27.33
CA ARG A 491 19.02 6.06 -28.34
C ARG A 491 20.20 5.16 -27.95
N GLU A 492 20.40 4.95 -26.66
CA GLU A 492 21.45 4.09 -26.12
C GLU A 492 21.01 2.61 -26.01
N LEU A 493 19.78 2.27 -26.44
CA LEU A 493 19.19 0.94 -26.35
C LEU A 493 18.76 0.41 -27.73
N PRO A 494 19.72 0.13 -28.64
CA PRO A 494 19.42 -0.23 -30.02
C PRO A 494 18.76 -1.62 -30.18
N GLN A 495 18.86 -2.48 -29.16
CA GLN A 495 18.28 -3.84 -29.14
C GLN A 495 16.85 -3.89 -28.58
N LEU A 496 16.30 -2.75 -28.13
CA LEU A 496 14.99 -2.70 -27.50
C LEU A 496 13.88 -2.94 -28.53
N ASN A 497 13.12 -4.02 -28.32
CA ASN A 497 12.03 -4.46 -29.18
C ASN A 497 10.66 -4.02 -28.65
N ALA A 498 10.46 -3.98 -27.33
CA ALA A 498 9.21 -3.54 -26.74
C ALA A 498 9.42 -2.47 -25.66
N LEU A 499 8.55 -1.46 -25.69
CA LEU A 499 8.48 -0.40 -24.69
C LEU A 499 7.06 -0.28 -24.15
N GLY A 500 6.94 -0.33 -22.82
CA GLY A 500 5.71 -0.04 -22.08
C GLY A 500 5.87 1.17 -21.19
N LEU A 501 4.99 2.16 -21.29
CA LEU A 501 4.98 3.37 -20.48
C LEU A 501 3.58 3.53 -19.84
N SER A 502 3.42 3.17 -18.57
CA SER A 502 2.14 3.29 -17.86
C SER A 502 2.29 4.19 -16.63
N GLY A 503 1.32 5.04 -16.33
CA GLY A 503 1.34 5.94 -15.17
C GLY A 503 2.52 6.92 -15.16
N CYS A 504 3.07 7.26 -16.32
CA CYS A 504 4.19 8.20 -16.46
C CYS A 504 3.70 9.64 -16.58
N SER A 505 3.26 10.25 -15.46
CA SER A 505 2.50 11.50 -15.47
C SER A 505 3.29 12.76 -15.87
N ALA A 506 4.62 12.72 -15.80
CA ALA A 506 5.49 13.83 -16.18
C ALA A 506 5.93 13.81 -17.65
N LEU A 507 5.63 12.72 -18.36
CA LEU A 507 6.06 12.51 -19.74
C LEU A 507 5.45 13.56 -20.67
N LYS A 508 6.33 14.32 -21.34
CA LYS A 508 5.95 15.39 -22.27
C LYS A 508 6.73 15.33 -23.59
N ASP A 509 7.94 14.77 -23.58
CA ASP A 509 8.80 14.71 -24.76
C ASP A 509 9.00 13.27 -25.25
N LEU A 510 8.37 12.95 -26.38
CA LEU A 510 8.50 11.66 -27.06
C LEU A 510 9.54 11.66 -28.19
N SER A 511 10.31 12.73 -28.37
CA SER A 511 11.27 12.85 -29.47
C SER A 511 12.33 11.75 -29.49
N GLY A 512 12.60 11.11 -28.35
CA GLY A 512 13.46 9.93 -28.24
C GLY A 512 12.95 8.67 -28.95
N LEU A 513 11.66 8.60 -29.32
CA LEU A 513 11.09 7.50 -30.10
C LEU A 513 11.47 7.55 -31.58
N ARG A 514 11.86 8.72 -32.09
CA ARG A 514 12.22 8.89 -33.51
C ARG A 514 13.36 7.95 -33.88
N GLU A 515 13.20 7.22 -34.99
CA GLU A 515 14.19 6.27 -35.51
C GLU A 515 14.47 5.06 -34.59
N SER A 516 13.72 4.90 -33.49
CA SER A 516 13.85 3.73 -32.62
C SER A 516 13.38 2.46 -33.33
N ARG A 517 14.03 1.34 -33.05
CA ARG A 517 13.75 0.03 -33.68
C ARG A 517 12.69 -0.79 -32.91
N ILE A 518 11.95 -0.14 -32.02
CA ILE A 518 10.92 -0.76 -31.18
C ILE A 518 9.78 -1.26 -32.08
N GLU A 519 9.46 -2.54 -31.94
CA GLU A 519 8.38 -3.22 -32.67
C GLU A 519 7.03 -3.07 -31.97
N VAL A 520 7.04 -3.03 -30.62
CA VAL A 520 5.82 -2.93 -29.82
C VAL A 520 5.88 -1.78 -28.83
N LEU A 521 5.05 -0.77 -29.04
CA LEU A 521 4.87 0.35 -28.13
C LEU A 521 3.53 0.24 -27.39
N ARG A 522 3.57 0.31 -26.06
CA ARG A 522 2.39 0.41 -25.21
C ARG A 522 2.53 1.64 -24.34
N MET A 523 1.58 2.57 -24.40
CA MET A 523 1.67 3.75 -23.56
C MET A 523 0.33 4.34 -23.13
N ASP A 524 0.34 4.92 -21.94
CA ASP A 524 -0.70 5.84 -21.50
C ASP A 524 -0.49 7.18 -22.20
N VAL A 525 -1.51 7.67 -22.90
CA VAL A 525 -1.48 8.99 -23.56
C VAL A 525 -1.49 10.10 -22.52
N GLY A 526 -2.19 9.89 -21.40
CA GLY A 526 -2.16 10.80 -20.27
C GLY A 526 -2.47 12.24 -20.69
N ARG A 527 -1.55 13.18 -20.42
CA ARG A 527 -1.72 14.61 -20.75
C ARG A 527 -1.08 15.03 -22.08
N LEU A 528 -0.61 14.09 -22.89
CA LEU A 528 -0.01 14.37 -24.18
C LEU A 528 -1.06 14.88 -25.16
N THR A 529 -0.67 15.84 -26.01
CA THR A 529 -1.47 16.35 -27.13
C THR A 529 -1.24 15.53 -28.39
N HIS A 530 -2.09 15.70 -29.42
CA HIS A 530 -1.89 15.07 -30.73
C HIS A 530 -0.51 15.40 -31.34
N ALA A 531 -0.01 16.63 -31.15
CA ALA A 531 1.30 17.03 -31.66
C ALA A 531 2.46 16.29 -30.96
N ASP A 532 2.31 16.02 -29.65
CA ASP A 532 3.33 15.32 -28.86
C ASP A 532 3.48 13.85 -29.29
N LEU A 533 2.42 13.25 -29.86
CA LEU A 533 2.43 11.88 -30.39
C LEU A 533 3.07 11.76 -31.78
N SER A 534 3.36 12.87 -32.46
CA SER A 534 3.96 12.87 -33.80
C SER A 534 5.26 12.05 -33.96
N PRO A 535 6.14 11.90 -32.95
CA PRO A 535 7.32 11.03 -33.06
C PRO A 535 7.01 9.56 -33.34
N ILE A 536 5.83 9.06 -32.96
CA ILE A 536 5.44 7.66 -33.16
C ILE A 536 5.45 7.32 -34.66
N HIS A 537 5.02 8.23 -35.52
CA HIS A 537 5.00 8.06 -36.99
C HIS A 537 6.39 7.76 -37.58
N GLN A 538 7.46 8.13 -36.87
CA GLN A 538 8.84 8.04 -37.34
C GLN A 538 9.58 6.80 -36.81
N MET A 539 8.85 5.76 -36.39
CA MET A 539 9.39 4.52 -35.84
C MET A 539 9.46 3.42 -36.93
N PRO A 540 10.61 3.19 -37.57
CA PRO A 540 10.74 2.38 -38.80
C PRO A 540 10.51 0.87 -38.65
N LYS A 541 10.04 0.39 -37.49
CA LYS A 541 9.81 -1.02 -37.20
C LYS A 541 8.53 -1.27 -36.40
N LEU A 542 7.76 -0.23 -36.10
CA LEU A 542 6.63 -0.33 -35.20
C LEU A 542 5.48 -1.10 -35.88
N THR A 543 5.20 -2.30 -35.38
CA THR A 543 4.13 -3.18 -35.87
C THR A 543 2.94 -3.24 -34.90
N GLY A 544 3.20 -3.12 -33.60
CA GLY A 544 2.20 -3.16 -32.54
C GLY A 544 2.12 -1.86 -31.74
N LEU A 545 0.96 -1.23 -31.72
CA LEU A 545 0.72 0.00 -30.96
C LEU A 545 -0.47 -0.18 -30.01
N ARG A 546 -0.27 0.08 -28.71
CA ARG A 546 -1.34 0.15 -27.71
C ARG A 546 -1.36 1.51 -27.04
N LEU A 547 -2.48 2.20 -27.13
CA LEU A 547 -2.69 3.52 -26.55
C LEU A 547 -3.83 3.49 -25.53
N ILE A 548 -3.55 3.97 -24.32
CA ILE A 548 -4.52 4.07 -23.23
C ILE A 548 -4.76 5.56 -22.95
N TYR A 549 -5.94 6.06 -23.34
CA TYR A 549 -6.27 7.49 -23.25
C TYR A 549 -6.81 7.91 -21.87
N GLY A 550 -7.42 6.98 -21.13
CA GLY A 550 -8.07 7.27 -19.85
C GLY A 550 -9.09 8.41 -19.95
N ASP A 551 -9.18 9.24 -18.92
CA ASP A 551 -10.08 10.39 -18.86
C ASP A 551 -9.58 11.67 -19.55
N SER A 552 -8.46 11.59 -20.28
CA SER A 552 -7.77 12.77 -20.81
C SER A 552 -8.66 13.62 -21.72
N PRO A 553 -8.80 14.94 -21.46
CA PRO A 553 -9.52 15.85 -22.34
C PRO A 553 -8.65 16.39 -23.48
N LEU A 554 -7.33 16.13 -23.48
CA LEU A 554 -6.35 16.84 -24.32
C LEU A 554 -6.14 16.22 -25.69
N THR A 555 -6.37 14.91 -25.84
CA THR A 555 -6.26 14.22 -27.13
C THR A 555 -7.48 13.35 -27.36
N GLN A 556 -8.33 13.78 -28.30
CA GLN A 556 -9.49 13.02 -28.78
C GLN A 556 -9.28 12.49 -30.20
N GLN A 557 -8.03 12.32 -30.62
CA GLN A 557 -7.67 11.86 -31.97
C GLN A 557 -6.59 10.80 -31.89
N LEU A 558 -6.58 9.89 -32.87
CA LEU A 558 -5.44 9.01 -33.09
C LEU A 558 -4.19 9.80 -33.48
N PRO A 559 -2.98 9.31 -33.19
CA PRO A 559 -1.76 9.89 -33.72
C PRO A 559 -1.75 9.84 -35.26
N THR A 560 -0.84 10.60 -35.86
CA THR A 560 -0.57 10.53 -37.30
C THR A 560 -0.35 9.07 -37.74
N ALA A 561 -1.02 8.69 -38.84
CA ALA A 561 -1.12 7.29 -39.25
C ALA A 561 0.26 6.65 -39.49
N HIS A 562 0.52 5.52 -38.85
CA HIS A 562 1.79 4.82 -39.01
C HIS A 562 1.75 3.88 -40.22
N PRO A 563 2.74 3.90 -41.13
CA PRO A 563 2.70 3.09 -42.36
C PRO A 563 2.88 1.59 -42.10
N GLU A 564 3.56 1.19 -41.02
CA GLU A 564 3.91 -0.22 -40.75
C GLU A 564 3.12 -0.87 -39.59
N VAL A 565 2.27 -0.12 -38.89
CA VAL A 565 1.52 -0.69 -37.75
C VAL A 565 0.45 -1.64 -38.28
N GLU A 566 0.57 -2.92 -37.90
CA GLU A 566 -0.35 -3.99 -38.26
C GLU A 566 -1.44 -4.19 -37.19
N SER A 567 -1.11 -3.89 -35.93
CA SER A 567 -1.98 -4.09 -34.78
C SER A 567 -2.10 -2.82 -33.94
N LEU A 568 -3.29 -2.23 -33.91
CA LEU A 568 -3.61 -1.07 -33.07
C LEU A 568 -4.61 -1.46 -31.98
N ILE A 569 -4.27 -1.18 -30.71
CA ILE A 569 -5.14 -1.35 -29.55
C ILE A 569 -5.39 0.02 -28.93
N VAL A 570 -6.65 0.40 -28.80
CA VAL A 570 -7.06 1.68 -28.21
C VAL A 570 -8.01 1.43 -27.06
N GLU A 571 -7.64 1.94 -25.89
CA GLU A 571 -8.46 1.93 -24.68
C GLU A 571 -8.82 3.37 -24.31
N CYS A 572 -10.12 3.66 -24.31
CA CYS A 572 -10.62 4.98 -23.97
C CYS A 572 -12.03 4.90 -23.40
N ASP A 573 -12.33 5.74 -22.40
CA ASP A 573 -13.68 5.83 -21.86
C ASP A 573 -14.53 6.88 -22.61
N LYS A 574 -13.90 7.74 -23.42
CA LYS A 574 -14.53 8.81 -24.21
C LYS A 574 -14.45 8.54 -25.72
N PRO A 575 -15.34 9.13 -26.55
CA PRO A 575 -15.24 9.03 -28.00
C PRO A 575 -13.91 9.60 -28.51
N ILE A 576 -13.23 8.82 -29.37
CA ILE A 576 -12.03 9.25 -30.11
C ILE A 576 -12.41 9.41 -31.58
N ASP A 577 -11.84 10.41 -32.24
CA ASP A 577 -11.90 10.58 -33.67
C ASP A 577 -10.97 9.58 -34.37
N PHE A 578 -11.60 8.69 -35.15
CA PHE A 578 -10.96 7.65 -35.93
C PHE A 578 -10.81 8.00 -37.41
N SER A 579 -11.09 9.25 -37.81
CA SER A 579 -11.10 9.67 -39.21
C SER A 579 -9.82 9.36 -40.00
N SER A 580 -8.67 9.29 -39.32
CA SER A 580 -7.37 8.93 -39.91
C SER A 580 -7.16 7.44 -40.11
N LEU A 581 -8.03 6.54 -39.61
CA LEU A 581 -7.87 5.08 -39.76
C LEU A 581 -7.58 4.61 -41.19
N PRO A 582 -8.24 5.14 -42.25
CA PRO A 582 -7.96 4.73 -43.63
C PRO A 582 -6.52 5.00 -44.09
N GLU A 583 -5.81 5.93 -43.44
CA GLU A 583 -4.42 6.28 -43.75
C GLU A 583 -3.42 5.26 -43.17
N TRP A 584 -3.83 4.39 -42.23
CA TRP A 584 -2.99 3.33 -41.66
C TRP A 584 -2.92 2.13 -42.61
N SER A 585 -2.12 2.24 -43.67
CA SER A 585 -2.13 1.30 -44.81
C SER A 585 -1.89 -0.17 -44.45
N SER A 586 -1.07 -0.46 -43.43
CA SER A 586 -0.73 -1.83 -43.01
C SER A 586 -1.62 -2.39 -41.89
N LEU A 587 -2.57 -1.61 -41.37
CA LEU A 587 -3.36 -2.00 -40.21
C LEU A 587 -4.34 -3.14 -40.52
N GLN A 588 -4.13 -4.31 -39.90
CA GLN A 588 -4.97 -5.49 -40.10
C GLN A 588 -5.81 -5.84 -38.87
N PHE A 589 -5.27 -5.60 -37.67
CA PHE A 589 -5.91 -5.87 -36.40
C PHE A 589 -6.19 -4.57 -35.64
N LEU A 590 -7.45 -4.35 -35.29
CA LEU A 590 -7.90 -3.22 -34.49
C LEU A 590 -8.62 -3.74 -33.25
N SER A 591 -8.15 -3.38 -32.07
CA SER A 591 -8.83 -3.66 -30.80
C SER A 591 -9.26 -2.38 -30.13
N LEU A 592 -10.52 -2.29 -29.78
CA LEU A 592 -11.16 -1.10 -29.28
C LEU A 592 -11.90 -1.41 -27.98
N SER A 593 -11.62 -0.66 -26.92
CA SER A 593 -12.33 -0.80 -25.65
C SER A 593 -12.98 0.52 -25.28
N PHE A 594 -14.32 0.53 -25.16
CA PHE A 594 -15.10 1.74 -24.87
C PHE A 594 -16.29 1.49 -23.94
N GLY A 595 -16.79 2.56 -23.33
CA GLY A 595 -18.08 2.57 -22.64
C GLY A 595 -19.23 2.18 -23.57
N SER A 596 -19.40 2.88 -24.69
CA SER A 596 -20.49 2.69 -25.65
C SER A 596 -20.01 2.76 -27.11
N CYS A 597 -20.66 2.02 -28.02
CA CYS A 597 -20.42 2.07 -29.47
C CYS A 597 -20.99 3.32 -30.16
N ALA A 598 -21.63 4.25 -29.43
CA ALA A 598 -22.29 5.43 -30.01
C ALA A 598 -21.38 6.34 -30.85
N TRP A 599 -20.06 6.25 -30.68
CA TRP A 599 -19.09 6.95 -31.52
C TRP A 599 -19.18 6.50 -32.99
N LEU A 600 -19.51 5.22 -33.26
CA LEU A 600 -19.69 4.71 -34.64
C LEU A 600 -20.79 5.45 -35.39
N VAL A 601 -21.82 5.93 -34.70
CA VAL A 601 -22.94 6.69 -35.29
C VAL A 601 -22.48 8.08 -35.77
N HIS A 602 -21.56 8.70 -35.03
CA HIS A 602 -21.08 10.05 -35.31
C HIS A 602 -19.87 10.04 -36.26
N SER A 603 -18.92 9.12 -36.05
CA SER A 603 -17.70 9.00 -36.86
C SER A 603 -17.96 8.31 -38.21
N GLY A 604 -18.88 7.34 -38.28
CA GLY A 604 -19.14 6.54 -39.48
C GLY A 604 -19.66 7.32 -40.68
N ARG A 605 -20.33 8.47 -40.48
CA ARG A 605 -20.94 9.25 -41.57
C ARG A 605 -19.96 10.12 -42.35
N SER A 606 -18.78 10.40 -41.79
CA SER A 606 -17.80 11.32 -42.38
C SER A 606 -16.45 10.66 -42.68
N MET A 607 -16.27 9.38 -42.32
CA MET A 607 -15.01 8.68 -42.47
C MET A 607 -14.99 7.86 -43.76
N ALA A 608 -13.86 7.87 -44.47
CA ALA A 608 -13.65 6.96 -45.59
C ALA A 608 -13.57 5.50 -45.09
N PRO A 609 -13.96 4.49 -45.90
CA PRO A 609 -13.91 3.09 -45.47
C PRO A 609 -12.47 2.62 -45.21
N ALA A 610 -12.21 2.10 -44.01
CA ALA A 610 -10.93 1.49 -43.62
C ALA A 610 -10.88 0.04 -44.10
N ARG A 611 -10.59 -0.14 -45.39
CA ARG A 611 -10.62 -1.45 -46.10
C ARG A 611 -9.50 -2.40 -45.70
N GLN A 612 -8.47 -1.92 -45.05
CA GLN A 612 -7.30 -2.71 -44.65
C GLN A 612 -7.57 -3.56 -43.40
N VAL A 613 -8.50 -3.13 -42.54
CA VAL A 613 -8.79 -3.81 -41.27
C VAL A 613 -9.57 -5.10 -41.53
N ARG A 614 -9.00 -6.23 -41.13
CA ARG A 614 -9.58 -7.57 -41.31
C ARG A 614 -10.11 -8.17 -40.02
N ASN A 615 -9.50 -7.79 -38.91
CA ASN A 615 -9.81 -8.32 -37.59
C ASN A 615 -10.14 -7.16 -36.65
N LEU A 616 -11.36 -7.15 -36.12
CA LEU A 616 -11.83 -6.13 -35.21
C LEU A 616 -12.24 -6.78 -33.89
N ARG A 617 -11.64 -6.34 -32.79
CA ARG A 617 -12.08 -6.67 -31.43
C ARG A 617 -12.73 -5.44 -30.81
N VAL A 618 -13.94 -5.58 -30.31
CA VAL A 618 -14.65 -4.50 -29.60
C VAL A 618 -15.03 -4.99 -28.21
N ARG A 619 -14.55 -4.30 -27.18
CA ARG A 619 -15.01 -4.46 -25.80
C ARG A 619 -16.04 -3.37 -25.50
N VAL A 620 -17.26 -3.78 -25.18
CA VAL A 620 -18.43 -2.91 -24.98
C VAL A 620 -18.90 -3.04 -23.53
N ARG A 621 -19.03 -1.91 -22.82
CA ARG A 621 -19.46 -1.90 -21.41
C ARG A 621 -20.93 -1.55 -21.18
N SER A 622 -21.57 -0.72 -22.02
CA SER A 622 -22.96 -0.27 -21.79
C SER A 622 -23.94 -0.49 -22.96
N GLY A 623 -23.53 -0.33 -24.22
CA GLY A 623 -24.48 -0.45 -25.34
C GLY A 623 -23.89 -0.68 -26.73
N TYR A 624 -24.67 -1.40 -27.56
CA TYR A 624 -24.33 -1.85 -28.92
C TYR A 624 -24.72 -0.86 -30.04
N ALA A 625 -25.28 0.29 -29.69
CA ALA A 625 -25.75 1.28 -30.66
C ALA A 625 -24.60 1.74 -31.57
N GLY A 626 -24.76 1.60 -32.89
CA GLY A 626 -23.75 1.97 -33.88
C GLY A 626 -23.00 0.80 -34.53
N LEU A 627 -23.11 -0.43 -34.00
CA LEU A 627 -22.50 -1.61 -34.63
C LEU A 627 -22.98 -1.86 -36.06
N ALA A 628 -24.19 -1.40 -36.41
CA ALA A 628 -24.72 -1.49 -37.78
C ALA A 628 -23.84 -0.76 -38.82
N HIS A 629 -23.08 0.25 -38.40
CA HIS A 629 -22.19 1.01 -39.29
C HIS A 629 -20.83 0.34 -39.53
N LEU A 630 -20.51 -0.75 -38.82
CA LEU A 630 -19.23 -1.45 -38.99
C LEU A 630 -19.05 -1.99 -40.42
N ALA A 631 -20.11 -2.40 -41.10
CA ALA A 631 -20.03 -2.86 -42.49
C ALA A 631 -19.68 -1.75 -43.48
N GLU A 632 -20.11 -0.52 -43.21
CA GLU A 632 -19.78 0.66 -44.02
C GLU A 632 -18.33 1.10 -43.76
N ILE A 633 -17.92 1.06 -42.49
CA ILE A 633 -16.61 1.52 -42.02
C ILE A 633 -15.50 0.51 -42.34
N PHE A 634 -15.73 -0.78 -42.11
CA PHE A 634 -14.77 -1.88 -42.28
C PHE A 634 -15.30 -2.90 -43.29
N PRO A 635 -15.39 -2.55 -44.59
CA PRO A 635 -16.04 -3.39 -45.58
C PRO A 635 -15.30 -4.69 -45.93
N ALA A 636 -14.05 -4.86 -45.44
CA ALA A 636 -13.23 -6.05 -45.66
C ALA A 636 -13.09 -6.93 -44.40
N LEU A 637 -13.92 -6.71 -43.39
CA LEU A 637 -13.84 -7.41 -42.11
C LEU A 637 -14.10 -8.91 -42.28
N SER A 638 -13.19 -9.71 -41.73
CA SER A 638 -13.23 -11.18 -41.76
C SER A 638 -13.49 -11.82 -40.39
N LEU A 639 -13.07 -11.13 -39.32
CA LEU A 639 -13.29 -11.54 -37.94
C LEU A 639 -13.76 -10.35 -37.10
N LEU A 640 -14.88 -10.53 -36.40
CA LEU A 640 -15.40 -9.60 -35.40
C LEU A 640 -15.49 -10.31 -34.05
N GLU A 641 -14.70 -9.86 -33.08
CA GLU A 641 -14.78 -10.33 -31.69
C GLU A 641 -15.46 -9.27 -30.82
N ILE A 642 -16.57 -9.61 -30.18
CA ILE A 642 -17.31 -8.71 -29.29
C ILE A 642 -17.19 -9.24 -27.86
N THR A 643 -16.56 -8.48 -26.99
CA THR A 643 -16.51 -8.76 -25.54
C THR A 643 -17.48 -7.84 -24.81
N THR A 644 -18.40 -8.40 -24.02
CA THR A 644 -19.46 -7.63 -23.31
C THR A 644 -19.43 -7.82 -21.79
N GLU A 645 -19.68 -6.75 -21.03
CA GLU A 645 -19.56 -6.72 -19.56
C GLU A 645 -20.88 -6.64 -18.76
N VAL A 646 -22.02 -6.22 -19.32
CA VAL A 646 -23.43 -6.34 -18.81
C VAL A 646 -24.34 -5.31 -19.55
N PRO A 647 -25.67 -5.53 -19.70
CA PRO A 647 -26.47 -5.01 -20.80
C PRO A 647 -27.47 -3.92 -20.38
N GLU A 648 -27.28 -2.67 -20.77
CA GLU A 648 -28.44 -1.76 -20.87
C GLU A 648 -29.34 -2.17 -22.05
N SER A 649 -28.76 -2.77 -23.10
CA SER A 649 -29.49 -3.44 -24.19
C SER A 649 -29.20 -4.93 -24.21
N ARG A 650 -30.25 -5.76 -24.17
CA ARG A 650 -30.13 -7.22 -24.29
C ARG A 650 -30.10 -7.71 -25.73
N GLU A 651 -30.51 -6.88 -26.68
CA GLU A 651 -30.54 -7.23 -28.09
C GLU A 651 -29.30 -6.69 -28.80
N LEU A 652 -28.60 -7.60 -29.48
CA LEU A 652 -27.48 -7.31 -30.37
C LEU A 652 -27.94 -7.62 -31.80
N ASP A 653 -28.18 -6.58 -32.59
CA ASP A 653 -28.60 -6.71 -33.99
C ASP A 653 -27.39 -6.81 -34.93
N LEU A 654 -27.25 -7.96 -35.58
CA LEU A 654 -26.20 -8.24 -36.58
C LEU A 654 -26.72 -8.12 -38.02
N THR A 655 -27.97 -7.72 -38.24
CA THR A 655 -28.61 -7.71 -39.57
C THR A 655 -27.80 -6.91 -40.60
N ALA A 656 -27.30 -5.74 -40.22
CA ALA A 656 -26.47 -4.90 -41.10
C ALA A 656 -25.12 -5.55 -41.50
N LEU A 657 -24.59 -6.44 -40.66
CA LEU A 657 -23.32 -7.14 -40.89
C LEU A 657 -23.44 -8.32 -41.86
N GLN A 658 -24.67 -8.77 -42.17
CA GLN A 658 -24.91 -9.84 -43.14
C GLN A 658 -24.41 -9.49 -44.55
N SER A 659 -24.25 -8.20 -44.85
CA SER A 659 -23.66 -7.70 -46.09
C SER A 659 -22.20 -8.12 -46.27
N LEU A 660 -21.48 -8.41 -45.18
CA LEU A 660 -20.08 -8.84 -45.18
C LEU A 660 -19.97 -10.35 -45.38
N ARG A 661 -19.73 -10.76 -46.64
CA ARG A 661 -19.59 -12.18 -46.99
C ARG A 661 -18.35 -12.79 -46.34
N GLY A 662 -18.53 -13.92 -45.65
CA GLY A 662 -17.43 -14.66 -45.02
C GLY A 662 -17.05 -14.19 -43.60
N LEU A 663 -17.68 -13.13 -43.08
CA LEU A 663 -17.44 -12.65 -41.71
C LEU A 663 -17.70 -13.76 -40.67
N ARG A 664 -16.74 -13.95 -39.75
CA ARG A 664 -16.89 -14.70 -38.51
C ARG A 664 -17.13 -13.73 -37.35
N VAL A 665 -18.10 -14.06 -36.50
CA VAL A 665 -18.48 -13.25 -35.34
C VAL A 665 -18.37 -14.10 -34.09
N ASP A 666 -17.50 -13.69 -33.16
CA ASP A 666 -17.31 -14.36 -31.89
C ASP A 666 -17.72 -13.42 -30.76
N ILE A 667 -18.72 -13.82 -29.96
CA ILE A 667 -19.26 -13.03 -28.86
C ILE A 667 -18.86 -13.71 -27.55
N VAL A 668 -18.20 -12.97 -26.68
CA VAL A 668 -17.73 -13.45 -25.36
C VAL A 668 -18.31 -12.56 -24.27
N SER A 669 -19.12 -13.15 -23.41
CA SER A 669 -19.57 -12.50 -22.17
C SER A 669 -18.52 -12.67 -21.08
N LEU A 670 -18.17 -11.58 -20.39
CA LEU A 670 -17.31 -11.64 -19.21
C LEU A 670 -18.13 -12.05 -17.97
N ARG A 671 -17.45 -12.69 -17.01
CA ARG A 671 -18.02 -13.39 -15.84
C ARG A 671 -19.29 -12.71 -15.29
N HIS A 672 -20.36 -13.50 -15.18
CA HIS A 672 -21.70 -13.14 -14.70
C HIS A 672 -22.61 -12.37 -15.68
N ALA A 673 -22.14 -12.01 -16.88
CA ALA A 673 -22.99 -11.42 -17.91
C ALA A 673 -23.78 -12.50 -18.66
N VAL A 674 -25.11 -12.38 -18.70
CA VAL A 674 -25.96 -13.22 -19.57
C VAL A 674 -25.62 -12.88 -21.04
N PRO A 675 -25.39 -13.87 -21.92
CA PRO A 675 -25.16 -13.62 -23.34
C PRO A 675 -26.29 -12.77 -23.95
N PRO A 676 -25.97 -11.83 -24.86
CA PRO A 676 -26.99 -11.03 -25.52
C PRO A 676 -27.87 -11.89 -26.44
N THR A 677 -29.14 -11.52 -26.55
CA THR A 677 -30.02 -12.06 -27.59
C THR A 677 -29.57 -11.52 -28.94
N VAL A 678 -29.12 -12.40 -29.83
CA VAL A 678 -28.62 -12.02 -31.15
C VAL A 678 -29.78 -11.96 -32.15
N VAL A 679 -30.02 -10.79 -32.73
CA VAL A 679 -30.99 -10.57 -33.82
C VAL A 679 -30.26 -10.62 -35.16
N GLY A 680 -30.83 -11.30 -36.15
CA GLY A 680 -30.22 -11.43 -37.49
C GLY A 680 -28.99 -12.36 -37.53
N GLY A 681 -28.83 -13.25 -36.54
CA GLY A 681 -27.71 -14.19 -36.43
C GLY A 681 -27.82 -15.44 -37.31
N GLU A 682 -29.03 -15.85 -37.72
CA GLU A 682 -29.26 -17.11 -38.47
C GLU A 682 -28.39 -17.26 -39.75
N PRO A 683 -28.20 -16.22 -40.60
CA PRO A 683 -27.40 -16.34 -41.82
C PRO A 683 -25.90 -16.58 -41.61
N PHE A 684 -25.40 -16.43 -40.38
CA PHE A 684 -23.99 -16.66 -40.06
C PHE A 684 -23.69 -18.16 -39.85
N GLY A 685 -24.66 -18.97 -39.40
CA GLY A 685 -24.48 -20.41 -39.14
C GLY A 685 -23.26 -20.69 -38.24
N ASP A 686 -22.41 -21.62 -38.67
CA ASP A 686 -21.17 -22.00 -37.95
C ASP A 686 -20.12 -20.87 -37.82
N ARG A 687 -20.35 -19.72 -38.47
CA ARG A 687 -19.49 -18.53 -38.36
C ARG A 687 -19.87 -17.61 -37.20
N LEU A 688 -20.93 -17.91 -36.45
CA LEU A 688 -21.30 -17.20 -35.24
C LEU A 688 -21.03 -18.09 -34.02
N THR A 689 -20.19 -17.62 -33.10
CA THR A 689 -20.02 -18.26 -31.79
C THR A 689 -20.43 -17.32 -30.67
N VAL A 690 -21.15 -17.84 -29.68
CA VAL A 690 -21.57 -17.09 -28.49
C VAL A 690 -21.16 -17.88 -27.25
N ARG A 691 -20.29 -17.30 -26.42
CA ARG A 691 -19.74 -17.91 -25.21
C ARG A 691 -20.12 -17.08 -23.99
N GLY A 692 -20.63 -17.76 -22.95
CA GLY A 692 -21.07 -17.18 -21.67
C GLY A 692 -20.04 -17.28 -20.58
#